data_AF-A0A4Y9YL29-F1
#
_entry.id   AF-A0A4Y9YL29-F1
#
_cell.length_a   1.000
_cell.length_b   1.000
_cell.length_c   1.000
_cell.angle_alpha   90.00
_cell.angle_beta   90.00
_cell.angle_gamma   90.00
#
_symmetry.space_group_name_H-M   'P 1'
#
loop_
_entity.id
_entity.type
_entity.pdbx_description
1 polymer ?
#
loop_
_entity_poly.entity_id
_entity_poly.type
_entity_poly.pdbx_seq_one_letter_code
_entity_poly.pdbx_strand_id
1 'polypeptide(L)'
;MAPHRALENHDVVYQILQHFGPSAYSNRTTLSTASLRVNRGKQQKALAYCARTSKAFSEPATRLLWRELPSLIPLLSVALSLDHGRTFMSYHTNDSDPDSEDDLNVNQDEDKRLVGFTTGIPTQEGLRRLHQFAAFVRRISLPPNEEIDPTVFFYLSQHPGKPLLPMVDEVKCTVSPYLDCIVFSLAGPSLRKLVVLQDVYDTTLWDRSTDRATCTVGRLLCALPSRAPGLQSLCIRDKTCHLDLLPHIVSIGHMRDLRQLQVMLVSRGPWLGPLTSALVKLDNLRDLALPLDSVFTETEPTLPAGFPSLRTLRLSGKKFTDTSCLDVLAGMVPSIGQLERLDIIKYSLDERCNALDAFTSLCADTLTTVRLYTTQANNRDPIPAISLLQALTKLRRLQFCTIVLSGRSSLTNEDLCKTHGAWLHLEKFTLTWSGENEAHAVPTFHGVIDFIFECPRLSVLKLPAVNIGGRTAQRCDYPAYLDLINSFNGVGLDDRKFLLEKILTVLSRAPEDSALAREFEGLVIRLLWRDLPHPPLGYFFIPDGVPAPIPESTSSNTRRYAFRSADGSNYNVHMPTLGMAGMPYVRNVPSTSGTLNKSLPKAEAIFDELLKRDDFTEHPGGLSGLFFAFANVVIHTIYNTNYADWMVNDASSYVDLSPLYGSSQAEVDSVRRKDGTGRLWEDVFADKRLLFMTPATCALLVLFCRNHNYVAGRIYTENEIRTFREPVMLNDKERAMQDDEIFHRARLVNSAFFAQIVLGDYVGGILGLTRDGLSWRLKLLESMRDINRAWTPQGEGNVISVEFNLMYRWHATSSQDDTKWMDKFFSNLFHGKPNDQITINDFKEAARGVMSKTPKDVRKRSFNELKRGPDGRFSDGGETRSQTLTLSDDGHVEELAQILFDATEAPAAAFKARGIPESLRIIEIMGITQSRKALTQSPAQLNEFRRYLGLKPYKDFDEWNPDPKVYTAAKRLYGDIENLELYVGMQAEEAKVAMPGAGLCPGFTISRAILADAIALTRGDRFLTLDFTHAFPAFNLTSWGYNDCMYDKRDGSIGGIMGRMLTRTLPGYYPAHSAYTAFPFIVPQTMKGYMGKLPDRAVNEYDWDRPRGPAHGKKAALELLKAKINGNGAGMM
;
A
#
# COMPACT_ATOMS: atom_id res chain seq x y z
N MET A 1 -49.74 6.26 -19.78
CA MET A 1 -48.52 5.82 -20.52
C MET A 1 -48.85 4.49 -21.17
N ALA A 2 -48.70 4.37 -22.49
CA ALA A 2 -48.76 3.07 -23.15
C ALA A 2 -47.59 2.21 -22.65
N PRO A 3 -47.79 0.92 -22.29
CA PRO A 3 -46.68 0.06 -21.94
C PRO A 3 -45.68 0.01 -23.11
N HIS A 4 -44.40 0.14 -22.80
CA HIS A 4 -43.32 0.08 -23.78
C HIS A 4 -43.47 -1.20 -24.62
N ARG A 5 -43.49 -1.13 -25.97
CA ARG A 5 -43.67 -2.28 -26.89
C ARG A 5 -42.81 -3.51 -26.55
N ALA A 6 -41.68 -3.30 -25.88
CA ALA A 6 -40.81 -4.37 -25.40
C ALA A 6 -41.46 -5.28 -24.33
N LEU A 7 -42.38 -4.76 -23.52
CA LEU A 7 -43.10 -5.51 -22.49
C LEU A 7 -44.25 -6.38 -23.05
N GLU A 8 -44.61 -6.16 -24.33
CA GLU A 8 -45.56 -7.02 -25.06
C GLU A 8 -44.85 -8.24 -25.67
N ASN A 9 -43.52 -8.23 -25.76
CA ASN A 9 -42.74 -9.35 -26.28
C ASN A 9 -42.31 -10.30 -25.14
N HIS A 10 -42.92 -11.48 -25.11
CA HIS A 10 -42.69 -12.50 -24.09
C HIS A 10 -41.24 -12.99 -24.00
N ASP A 11 -40.52 -13.05 -25.12
CA ASP A 11 -39.14 -13.53 -25.16
C ASP A 11 -38.18 -12.49 -24.58
N VAL A 12 -38.44 -11.19 -24.82
CA VAL A 12 -37.67 -10.09 -24.24
C VAL A 12 -37.86 -10.05 -22.73
N VAL A 13 -39.10 -10.15 -22.25
CA VAL A 13 -39.40 -10.21 -20.81
C VAL A 13 -38.76 -11.43 -20.16
N TYR A 14 -38.80 -12.58 -20.83
CA TYR A 14 -38.14 -13.80 -20.35
C TYR A 14 -36.62 -13.66 -20.26
N GLN A 15 -35.95 -13.06 -21.26
CA GLN A 15 -34.50 -12.79 -21.20
C GLN A 15 -34.12 -11.83 -20.07
N ILE A 16 -34.88 -10.75 -19.86
CA ILE A 16 -34.64 -9.81 -18.76
C ILE A 16 -34.72 -10.53 -17.42
N LEU A 17 -35.77 -11.34 -17.23
CA LEU A 17 -35.99 -12.04 -15.97
C LEU A 17 -34.98 -13.18 -15.72
N GLN A 18 -34.32 -13.71 -16.75
CA GLN A 18 -33.26 -14.72 -16.59
C GLN A 18 -32.08 -14.22 -15.75
N HIS A 19 -31.84 -12.91 -15.67
CA HIS A 19 -30.79 -12.34 -14.80
C HIS A 19 -31.09 -12.53 -13.30
N PHE A 20 -32.35 -12.74 -12.92
CA PHE A 20 -32.75 -13.12 -11.57
C PHE A 20 -32.76 -14.64 -11.37
N GLY A 21 -32.45 -15.42 -12.40
CA GLY A 21 -32.39 -16.87 -12.36
C GLY A 21 -31.03 -17.41 -11.87
N PRO A 22 -30.96 -18.66 -11.38
CA PRO A 22 -29.75 -19.24 -10.81
C PRO A 22 -28.56 -19.35 -11.79
N SER A 23 -28.81 -19.27 -13.10
CA SER A 23 -27.80 -19.33 -14.17
C SER A 23 -26.94 -18.05 -14.30
N ALA A 24 -27.34 -16.93 -13.68
CA ALA A 24 -26.60 -15.67 -13.81
C ALA A 24 -25.22 -15.66 -13.11
N TYR A 25 -24.89 -16.70 -12.31
CA TYR A 25 -23.68 -16.72 -11.46
C TYR A 25 -22.74 -17.91 -11.71
N SER A 26 -22.96 -18.75 -12.71
CA SER A 26 -22.06 -19.90 -12.97
C SER A 26 -20.65 -19.53 -13.46
N ASN A 27 -20.40 -18.25 -13.80
CA ASN A 27 -19.10 -17.78 -14.33
C ASN A 27 -18.26 -16.94 -13.33
N ARG A 28 -18.58 -16.91 -12.02
CA ARG A 28 -17.75 -16.19 -11.02
C ARG A 28 -17.29 -17.10 -9.89
N THR A 29 -16.03 -17.52 -9.94
CA THR A 29 -15.35 -18.49 -9.05
C THR A 29 -14.83 -17.90 -7.71
N THR A 30 -15.47 -16.88 -7.13
CA THR A 30 -14.91 -16.16 -5.96
C THR A 30 -15.86 -15.82 -4.81
N LEU A 31 -17.00 -16.50 -4.64
CA LEU A 31 -17.88 -16.27 -3.48
C LEU A 31 -18.00 -17.50 -2.59
N SER A 32 -17.87 -17.30 -1.27
CA SER A 32 -18.03 -18.35 -0.27
C SER A 32 -19.40 -19.02 -0.40
N THR A 33 -19.48 -20.31 -0.08
CA THR A 33 -20.71 -21.12 -0.12
C THR A 33 -21.84 -20.53 0.74
N ALA A 34 -21.52 -19.75 1.77
CA ALA A 34 -22.51 -19.04 2.59
C ALA A 34 -23.12 -17.83 1.84
N SER A 35 -22.30 -17.06 1.10
CA SER A 35 -22.71 -15.88 0.34
C SER A 35 -23.64 -16.24 -0.84
N LEU A 36 -23.41 -17.40 -1.46
CA LEU A 36 -24.23 -17.93 -2.56
C LEU A 36 -25.62 -18.39 -2.11
N ARG A 37 -25.77 -18.91 -0.88
CA ARG A 37 -27.06 -19.32 -0.31
C ARG A 37 -27.96 -18.12 0.00
N VAL A 38 -27.41 -17.04 0.57
CA VAL A 38 -28.16 -15.82 0.92
C VAL A 38 -28.69 -15.08 -0.32
N ASN A 39 -27.92 -15.04 -1.42
CA ASN A 39 -28.33 -14.37 -2.66
C ASN A 39 -29.43 -15.14 -3.43
N ARG A 40 -29.43 -16.48 -3.41
CA ARG A 40 -30.49 -17.30 -4.04
C ARG A 40 -31.88 -17.02 -3.48
N GLY A 41 -32.01 -16.86 -2.15
CA GLY A 41 -33.30 -16.60 -1.49
C GLY A 41 -33.93 -15.25 -1.84
N LYS A 42 -33.11 -14.20 -2.04
CA LYS A 42 -33.59 -12.86 -2.44
C LYS A 42 -34.09 -12.84 -3.90
N GLN A 43 -33.42 -13.58 -4.78
CA GLN A 43 -33.74 -13.64 -6.21
C GLN A 43 -35.02 -14.44 -6.50
N GLN A 44 -35.23 -15.57 -5.81
CA GLN A 44 -36.49 -16.33 -5.90
C GLN A 44 -37.69 -15.51 -5.42
N LYS A 45 -37.53 -14.70 -4.35
CA LYS A 45 -38.56 -13.75 -3.90
C LYS A 45 -38.87 -12.70 -4.96
N ALA A 46 -37.86 -12.15 -5.63
CA ALA A 46 -38.05 -11.18 -6.71
C ALA A 46 -38.85 -11.77 -7.89
N LEU A 47 -38.50 -12.98 -8.36
CA LEU A 47 -39.26 -13.69 -9.40
C LEU A 47 -40.71 -13.97 -8.97
N ALA A 48 -40.92 -14.38 -7.71
CA ALA A 48 -42.26 -14.59 -7.18
C ALA A 48 -43.08 -13.29 -7.07
N TYR A 49 -42.45 -12.14 -6.83
CA TYR A 49 -43.13 -10.84 -6.91
C TYR A 49 -43.46 -10.49 -8.37
N CYS A 50 -42.52 -10.64 -9.31
CA CYS A 50 -42.77 -10.43 -10.74
C CYS A 50 -43.92 -11.31 -11.27
N ALA A 51 -44.03 -12.56 -10.81
CA ALA A 51 -45.12 -13.46 -11.19
C ALA A 51 -46.52 -12.95 -10.76
N ARG A 52 -46.57 -12.10 -9.73
CA ARG A 52 -47.81 -11.59 -9.10
C ARG A 52 -48.13 -10.13 -9.45
N THR A 53 -47.23 -9.40 -10.10
CA THR A 53 -47.38 -7.95 -10.33
C THR A 53 -48.18 -7.60 -11.58
N SER A 54 -48.02 -8.33 -12.69
CA SER A 54 -48.77 -8.06 -13.92
C SER A 54 -48.96 -9.31 -14.78
N LYS A 55 -49.99 -9.31 -15.65
CA LYS A 55 -50.24 -10.40 -16.60
C LYS A 55 -49.05 -10.65 -17.53
N ALA A 56 -48.33 -9.60 -17.96
CA ALA A 56 -47.18 -9.68 -18.85
C ALA A 56 -45.95 -10.34 -18.20
N PHE A 57 -45.77 -10.17 -16.88
CA PHE A 57 -44.68 -10.81 -16.13
C PHE A 57 -45.06 -12.16 -15.54
N SER A 58 -46.36 -12.45 -15.42
CA SER A 58 -46.86 -13.61 -14.69
C SER A 58 -46.32 -14.93 -15.25
N GLU A 59 -46.48 -15.18 -16.55
CA GLU A 59 -46.05 -16.44 -17.15
C GLU A 59 -44.51 -16.57 -17.27
N PRO A 60 -43.75 -15.56 -17.77
CA PRO A 60 -42.29 -15.66 -17.87
C PRO A 60 -41.61 -15.83 -16.50
N ALA A 61 -42.08 -15.11 -15.47
CA ALA A 61 -41.53 -15.23 -14.12
C ALA A 61 -41.88 -16.57 -13.48
N THR A 62 -43.10 -17.08 -13.69
CA THR A 62 -43.52 -18.41 -13.21
C THR A 62 -42.68 -19.51 -13.86
N ARG A 63 -42.46 -19.45 -15.18
CA ARG A 63 -41.59 -20.41 -15.89
C ARG A 63 -40.17 -20.45 -15.31
N LEU A 64 -39.59 -19.28 -14.97
CA LEU A 64 -38.26 -19.20 -14.35
C LEU A 64 -38.23 -19.66 -12.90
N LEU A 65 -39.27 -19.36 -12.12
CA LEU A 65 -39.39 -19.77 -10.72
C LEU A 65 -39.42 -21.30 -10.58
N TRP A 66 -40.14 -21.98 -11.47
CA TRP A 66 -40.28 -23.44 -11.48
C TRP A 66 -39.18 -24.16 -12.26
N ARG A 67 -38.25 -23.44 -12.91
CA ARG A 67 -37.20 -24.04 -13.75
C ARG A 67 -36.18 -24.88 -12.97
N GLU A 68 -35.81 -24.45 -11.76
CA GLU A 68 -34.90 -25.17 -10.86
C GLU A 68 -35.59 -25.40 -9.52
N LEU A 69 -35.81 -26.67 -9.19
CA LEU A 69 -36.58 -27.08 -8.02
C LEU A 69 -35.63 -27.65 -6.94
N PRO A 70 -35.45 -26.97 -5.78
CA PRO A 70 -34.53 -27.41 -4.72
C PRO A 70 -35.12 -28.46 -3.75
N SER A 71 -36.36 -28.90 -4.00
CA SER A 71 -37.12 -29.87 -3.21
C SER A 71 -38.34 -30.29 -4.03
N LEU A 72 -38.80 -31.54 -3.96
CA LEU A 72 -40.03 -31.95 -4.67
C LEU A 72 -41.29 -31.49 -3.93
N ILE A 73 -41.21 -31.21 -2.62
CA ILE A 73 -42.34 -30.80 -1.77
C ILE A 73 -43.19 -29.66 -2.38
N PRO A 74 -42.65 -28.53 -2.89
CA PRO A 74 -43.47 -27.48 -3.45
C PRO A 74 -44.30 -27.95 -4.65
N LEU A 75 -43.75 -28.83 -5.50
CA LEU A 75 -44.50 -29.38 -6.63
C LEU A 75 -45.58 -30.37 -6.16
N LEU A 76 -45.26 -31.20 -5.16
CA LEU A 76 -46.22 -32.12 -4.56
C LEU A 76 -47.38 -31.39 -3.88
N SER A 77 -47.10 -30.26 -3.22
CA SER A 77 -48.10 -29.40 -2.55
C SER A 77 -49.12 -28.78 -3.50
N VAL A 78 -48.82 -28.75 -4.81
CA VAL A 78 -49.77 -28.26 -5.83
C VAL A 78 -50.83 -29.32 -6.16
N ALA A 79 -50.48 -30.61 -6.10
CA ALA A 79 -51.41 -31.72 -6.36
C ALA A 79 -52.10 -32.26 -5.10
N LEU A 80 -51.39 -32.20 -3.98
CA LEU A 80 -51.79 -32.79 -2.72
C LEU A 80 -52.13 -31.66 -1.75
N SER A 81 -53.28 -31.78 -1.06
CA SER A 81 -53.51 -30.99 0.17
C SER A 81 -52.59 -31.56 1.25
N LEU A 82 -51.30 -31.22 1.18
CA LEU A 82 -50.31 -31.67 2.17
C LEU A 82 -50.64 -30.97 3.48
N ASP A 83 -51.30 -31.69 4.38
CA ASP A 83 -51.38 -31.31 5.78
C ASP A 83 -49.93 -31.29 6.29
N HIS A 84 -49.46 -30.14 6.75
CA HIS A 84 -48.09 -29.98 7.26
C HIS A 84 -47.99 -30.62 8.66
N GLY A 85 -48.28 -31.92 8.74
CA GLY A 85 -48.56 -32.60 10.00
C GLY A 85 -47.79 -33.90 10.16
N ARG A 86 -46.89 -33.88 11.15
CA ARG A 86 -46.23 -35.00 11.85
C ARG A 86 -44.88 -35.46 11.28
N THR A 87 -43.83 -34.97 11.93
CA THR A 87 -42.56 -35.66 12.13
C THR A 87 -42.84 -37.08 12.63
N PHE A 88 -42.50 -38.10 11.84
CA PHE A 88 -42.43 -39.46 12.37
C PHE A 88 -41.17 -39.54 13.23
N MET A 89 -41.32 -39.61 14.55
CA MET A 89 -40.23 -40.05 15.41
C MET A 89 -39.92 -41.51 15.04
N SER A 90 -38.68 -41.76 14.63
CA SER A 90 -38.15 -43.12 14.53
C SER A 90 -38.24 -43.76 15.93
N TYR A 91 -39.00 -44.84 16.05
CA TYR A 91 -38.94 -45.72 17.22
C TYR A 91 -37.55 -46.36 17.25
N HIS A 92 -36.67 -45.87 18.11
CA HIS A 92 -35.51 -46.65 18.54
C HIS A 92 -36.03 -47.81 19.40
N THR A 93 -36.14 -49.00 18.80
CA THR A 93 -36.17 -50.25 19.55
C THR A 93 -34.74 -50.63 19.92
N ASN A 94 -34.35 -50.42 21.17
CA ASN A 94 -33.91 -51.48 22.09
C ASN A 94 -32.99 -50.94 23.20
N ASP A 95 -33.40 -51.25 24.44
CA ASP A 95 -32.57 -51.72 25.56
C ASP A 95 -31.10 -51.27 25.59
N SER A 96 -30.77 -50.32 26.47
CA SER A 96 -29.66 -50.45 27.42
C SER A 96 -29.61 -49.29 28.43
N ASP A 97 -29.57 -49.66 29.71
CA ASP A 97 -29.08 -48.97 30.92
C ASP A 97 -29.75 -47.66 31.41
N PRO A 98 -30.29 -47.62 32.66
CA PRO A 98 -30.82 -46.39 33.26
C PRO A 98 -29.78 -45.40 33.83
N ASP A 99 -28.48 -45.72 33.84
CA ASP A 99 -27.48 -44.98 34.64
C ASP A 99 -26.31 -44.40 33.82
N SER A 100 -26.58 -43.51 32.86
CA SER A 100 -25.53 -42.62 32.31
C SER A 100 -26.03 -41.19 32.16
N GLU A 101 -25.87 -40.39 33.21
CA GLU A 101 -25.84 -38.94 33.14
C GLU A 101 -24.52 -38.50 32.52
N ASP A 102 -24.48 -38.31 31.20
CA ASP A 102 -23.56 -37.38 30.52
C ASP A 102 -23.83 -37.40 29.00
N ASP A 103 -24.66 -36.47 28.52
CA ASP A 103 -24.44 -35.82 27.21
C ASP A 103 -25.40 -34.63 27.03
N LEU A 104 -25.03 -33.50 27.65
CA LEU A 104 -25.55 -32.18 27.29
C LEU A 104 -24.82 -31.67 26.05
N ASN A 105 -25.32 -32.03 24.86
CA ASN A 105 -25.03 -31.27 23.65
C ASN A 105 -26.25 -31.23 22.71
N VAL A 106 -27.20 -30.38 23.08
CA VAL A 106 -28.33 -29.97 22.24
C VAL A 106 -27.78 -29.15 21.07
N ASN A 107 -27.42 -29.84 19.98
CA ASN A 107 -27.34 -29.22 18.66
C ASN A 107 -28.66 -29.53 17.94
N GLN A 108 -29.32 -28.46 17.49
CA GLN A 108 -30.62 -28.46 16.81
C GLN A 108 -30.71 -29.53 15.72
N ASP A 109 -31.45 -30.60 15.99
CA ASP A 109 -31.83 -31.61 15.00
C ASP A 109 -32.66 -30.94 13.88
N GLU A 110 -32.13 -30.94 12.66
CA GLU A 110 -32.93 -30.64 11.47
C GLU A 110 -33.96 -31.76 11.27
N ASP A 111 -35.22 -31.50 11.62
CA ASP A 111 -36.37 -32.39 11.41
C ASP A 111 -36.32 -33.11 10.04
N LYS A 112 -36.08 -34.42 10.05
CA LYS A 112 -36.17 -35.26 8.84
C LYS A 112 -37.63 -35.35 8.40
N ARG A 113 -37.91 -35.03 7.13
CA ARG A 113 -39.28 -35.00 6.57
C ARG A 113 -39.50 -36.21 5.68
N LEU A 114 -40.16 -37.23 6.23
CA LEU A 114 -40.75 -38.31 5.43
C LEU A 114 -42.04 -37.80 4.77
N VAL A 115 -42.05 -37.70 3.45
CA VAL A 115 -43.20 -37.32 2.64
C VAL A 115 -43.89 -38.59 2.15
N GLY A 116 -44.94 -39.00 2.86
CA GLY A 116 -45.82 -40.11 2.50
C GLY A 116 -47.29 -39.67 2.42
N PHE A 117 -48.15 -40.50 1.85
CA PHE A 117 -49.60 -40.26 1.87
C PHE A 117 -50.15 -40.50 3.27
N THR A 118 -50.52 -39.44 4.00
CA THR A 118 -51.24 -39.59 5.27
C THR A 118 -52.75 -39.34 5.12
N THR A 119 -53.21 -38.48 4.20
CA THR A 119 -54.66 -38.32 3.90
C THR A 119 -54.93 -37.73 2.52
N GLY A 120 -55.54 -38.50 1.60
CA GLY A 120 -56.26 -37.98 0.42
C GLY A 120 -55.64 -38.29 -0.95
N ILE A 121 -56.46 -38.83 -1.86
CA ILE A 121 -56.14 -39.03 -3.29
C ILE A 121 -56.01 -37.64 -3.95
N PRO A 122 -54.98 -37.37 -4.78
CA PRO A 122 -54.84 -36.08 -5.46
C PRO A 122 -56.06 -35.79 -6.35
N THR A 123 -56.61 -34.58 -6.23
CA THR A 123 -57.76 -34.16 -7.06
C THR A 123 -57.36 -34.07 -8.54
N GLN A 124 -58.29 -34.32 -9.47
CA GLN A 124 -58.02 -34.17 -10.91
C GLN A 124 -57.48 -32.78 -11.26
N GLU A 125 -58.00 -31.72 -10.62
CA GLU A 125 -57.52 -30.35 -10.81
C GLU A 125 -56.12 -30.14 -10.23
N GLY A 126 -55.81 -30.76 -9.08
CA GLY A 126 -54.45 -30.76 -8.51
C GLY A 126 -53.43 -31.44 -9.43
N LEU A 127 -53.80 -32.59 -10.02
CA LEU A 127 -52.95 -33.30 -10.99
C LEU A 127 -52.74 -32.48 -12.26
N ARG A 128 -53.77 -31.78 -12.75
CA ARG A 128 -53.66 -30.88 -13.92
C ARG A 128 -52.66 -29.75 -13.65
N ARG A 129 -52.71 -29.13 -12.46
CA ARG A 129 -51.76 -28.07 -12.06
C ARG A 129 -50.35 -28.61 -11.88
N LEU A 130 -50.19 -29.79 -11.26
CA LEU A 130 -48.89 -30.43 -11.13
C LEU A 130 -48.25 -30.67 -12.50
N HIS A 131 -49.00 -31.19 -13.48
CA HIS A 131 -48.48 -31.38 -14.84
C HIS A 131 -48.11 -30.05 -15.51
N GLN A 132 -48.89 -28.99 -15.29
CA GLN A 132 -48.59 -27.65 -15.81
C GLN A 132 -47.25 -27.11 -15.28
N PHE A 133 -46.99 -27.21 -13.97
CA PHE A 133 -45.73 -26.74 -13.39
C PHE A 133 -44.57 -27.71 -13.66
N ALA A 134 -44.82 -29.01 -13.69
CA ALA A 134 -43.83 -30.04 -14.04
C ALA A 134 -43.22 -29.81 -15.44
N ALA A 135 -44.01 -29.27 -16.38
CA ALA A 135 -43.52 -28.93 -17.73
C ALA A 135 -42.47 -27.80 -17.75
N PHE A 136 -42.41 -26.96 -16.70
CA PHE A 136 -41.42 -25.88 -16.58
C PHE A 136 -40.12 -26.33 -15.92
N VAL A 137 -40.14 -27.43 -15.16
CA VAL A 137 -38.96 -27.92 -14.46
C VAL A 137 -37.92 -28.41 -15.46
N ARG A 138 -36.68 -27.94 -15.29
CA ARG A 138 -35.51 -28.41 -16.03
C ARG A 138 -34.50 -29.07 -15.10
N ARG A 139 -34.35 -28.55 -13.88
CA ARG A 139 -33.38 -29.05 -12.89
C ARG A 139 -34.06 -29.36 -11.57
N ILE A 140 -33.73 -30.48 -10.95
CA ILE A 140 -34.18 -30.85 -9.60
C ILE A 140 -32.99 -31.22 -8.72
N SER A 141 -32.99 -30.72 -7.48
CA SER A 141 -32.00 -31.06 -6.46
C SER A 141 -32.72 -31.51 -5.20
N LEU A 142 -32.78 -32.82 -4.94
CA LEU A 142 -33.37 -33.39 -3.74
C LEU A 142 -32.38 -33.27 -2.57
N PRO A 143 -32.76 -32.63 -1.45
CA PRO A 143 -31.92 -32.53 -0.27
C PRO A 143 -31.87 -33.87 0.49
N PRO A 144 -30.80 -34.12 1.28
CA PRO A 144 -30.65 -35.37 2.05
C PRO A 144 -31.82 -35.65 3.00
N ASN A 145 -32.40 -34.60 3.60
CA ASN A 145 -33.42 -34.72 4.64
C ASN A 145 -34.85 -34.88 4.09
N GLU A 146 -35.02 -34.93 2.76
CA GLU A 146 -36.33 -35.10 2.09
C GLU A 146 -36.46 -36.55 1.59
N GLU A 147 -37.15 -37.38 2.37
CA GLU A 147 -37.44 -38.75 2.01
C GLU A 147 -38.83 -38.85 1.40
N ILE A 148 -38.93 -39.32 0.15
CA ILE A 148 -40.19 -39.44 -0.56
C ILE A 148 -40.48 -40.93 -0.72
N ASP A 149 -41.61 -41.38 -0.18
CA ASP A 149 -42.03 -42.77 -0.31
C ASP A 149 -42.23 -43.11 -1.81
N PRO A 150 -41.66 -44.21 -2.34
CA PRO A 150 -41.79 -44.60 -3.74
C PRO A 150 -43.24 -44.72 -4.23
N THR A 151 -44.18 -45.04 -3.35
CA THR A 151 -45.62 -45.11 -3.66
C THR A 151 -46.17 -43.76 -4.10
N VAL A 152 -45.60 -42.63 -3.64
CA VAL A 152 -45.93 -41.27 -4.11
C VAL A 152 -45.76 -41.14 -5.62
N PHE A 153 -44.66 -41.65 -6.15
CA PHE A 153 -44.43 -41.63 -7.59
C PHE A 153 -45.38 -42.54 -8.37
N PHE A 154 -45.77 -43.67 -7.77
CA PHE A 154 -46.75 -44.57 -8.37
C PHE A 154 -48.12 -43.90 -8.55
N TYR A 155 -48.64 -43.25 -7.50
CA TYR A 155 -49.95 -42.57 -7.54
C TYR A 155 -49.96 -41.30 -8.41
N LEU A 156 -48.83 -40.60 -8.52
CA LEU A 156 -48.71 -39.41 -9.38
C LEU A 156 -48.48 -39.76 -10.86
N SER A 157 -48.02 -40.98 -11.16
CA SER A 157 -47.89 -41.45 -12.53
C SER A 157 -49.24 -41.92 -13.09
N GLN A 158 -49.99 -41.03 -13.75
CA GLN A 158 -51.26 -41.42 -14.40
C GLN A 158 -51.09 -42.42 -15.56
N HIS A 159 -49.87 -42.58 -16.08
CA HIS A 159 -49.53 -43.52 -17.15
C HIS A 159 -48.26 -44.31 -16.79
N PRO A 160 -48.33 -45.64 -16.73
CA PRO A 160 -47.14 -46.47 -16.55
C PRO A 160 -46.08 -46.14 -17.59
N GLY A 161 -44.87 -45.80 -17.15
CA GLY A 161 -43.71 -45.57 -18.02
C GLY A 161 -43.46 -44.13 -18.51
N LYS A 162 -44.29 -43.15 -18.14
CA LYS A 162 -43.99 -41.73 -18.39
C LYS A 162 -43.37 -41.06 -17.14
N PRO A 163 -42.26 -40.31 -17.29
CA PRO A 163 -41.65 -39.59 -16.17
C PRO A 163 -42.56 -38.46 -15.66
N LEU A 164 -42.54 -38.23 -14.34
CA LEU A 164 -43.29 -37.16 -13.67
C LEU A 164 -42.84 -35.77 -14.15
N LEU A 165 -41.54 -35.62 -14.43
CA LEU A 165 -40.92 -34.39 -14.92
C LEU A 165 -40.33 -34.63 -16.32
N PRO A 166 -41.16 -34.63 -17.37
CA PRO A 166 -40.74 -35.07 -18.71
C PRO A 166 -39.68 -34.20 -19.37
N MET A 167 -39.48 -32.97 -18.89
CA MET A 167 -38.53 -32.01 -19.46
C MET A 167 -37.27 -31.81 -18.60
N VAL A 168 -37.10 -32.58 -17.52
CA VAL A 168 -35.93 -32.46 -16.65
C VAL A 168 -34.67 -32.95 -17.36
N ASP A 169 -33.66 -32.08 -17.40
CA ASP A 169 -32.34 -32.36 -17.95
C ASP A 169 -31.28 -32.54 -16.86
N GLU A 170 -31.51 -32.11 -15.61
CA GLU A 170 -30.58 -32.31 -14.48
C GLU A 170 -31.30 -32.84 -13.23
N VAL A 171 -30.83 -33.97 -12.71
CA VAL A 171 -31.25 -34.53 -11.42
C VAL A 171 -30.05 -34.58 -10.49
N LYS A 172 -30.18 -33.97 -9.31
CA LYS A 172 -29.27 -34.10 -8.19
C LYS A 172 -29.99 -34.71 -7.00
N CYS A 173 -29.46 -35.79 -6.43
CA CYS A 173 -30.07 -36.50 -5.31
C CYS A 173 -29.03 -37.15 -4.42
N THR A 174 -29.48 -37.64 -3.27
CA THR A 174 -28.67 -38.44 -2.35
C THR A 174 -28.90 -39.93 -2.54
N VAL A 175 -27.94 -40.74 -2.10
CA VAL A 175 -28.10 -42.21 -2.09
C VAL A 175 -29.22 -42.58 -1.13
N SER A 176 -30.21 -43.35 -1.62
CA SER A 176 -31.30 -43.92 -0.82
C SER A 176 -31.66 -45.32 -1.36
N PRO A 177 -32.34 -46.18 -0.58
CA PRO A 177 -32.70 -47.54 -1.02
C PRO A 177 -33.59 -47.61 -2.27
N TYR A 178 -34.16 -46.47 -2.69
CA TYR A 178 -35.08 -46.34 -3.82
C TYR A 178 -34.57 -45.38 -4.90
N LEU A 179 -33.28 -45.05 -4.89
CA LEU A 179 -32.65 -44.11 -5.81
C LEU A 179 -32.98 -44.41 -7.28
N ASP A 180 -32.86 -45.66 -7.69
CA ASP A 180 -33.17 -46.12 -9.05
C ASP A 180 -34.63 -45.84 -9.42
N CYS A 181 -35.57 -46.13 -8.52
CA CYS A 181 -36.98 -45.82 -8.73
C CYS A 181 -37.21 -44.30 -8.83
N ILE A 182 -36.63 -43.52 -7.92
CA ILE A 182 -36.83 -42.06 -7.86
C ILE A 182 -36.31 -41.38 -9.14
N VAL A 183 -35.09 -41.71 -9.58
CA VAL A 183 -34.49 -41.08 -10.76
C VAL A 183 -35.33 -41.36 -12.02
N PHE A 184 -35.76 -42.60 -12.23
CA PHE A 184 -36.54 -42.95 -13.43
C PHE A 184 -38.03 -42.61 -13.36
N SER A 185 -38.59 -42.46 -12.16
CA SER A 185 -39.92 -41.90 -11.98
C SER A 185 -39.95 -40.39 -12.21
N LEU A 186 -38.87 -39.68 -11.88
CA LEU A 186 -38.75 -38.24 -12.08
C LEU A 186 -38.37 -37.89 -13.52
N ALA A 187 -37.34 -38.52 -14.06
CA ALA A 187 -36.75 -38.16 -15.34
C ALA A 187 -36.65 -39.35 -16.29
N GLY A 188 -36.80 -39.07 -17.59
CA GLY A 188 -36.74 -40.07 -18.66
C GLY A 188 -35.65 -39.74 -19.69
N PRO A 189 -35.90 -39.93 -21.00
CA PRO A 189 -34.92 -39.68 -22.06
C PRO A 189 -34.41 -38.23 -22.19
N SER A 190 -35.05 -37.27 -21.54
CA SER A 190 -34.63 -35.86 -21.48
C SER A 190 -33.47 -35.60 -20.53
N LEU A 191 -33.15 -36.54 -19.64
CA LEU A 191 -32.05 -36.39 -18.69
C LEU A 191 -30.71 -36.23 -19.42
N ARG A 192 -29.95 -35.18 -19.05
CA ARG A 192 -28.61 -34.86 -19.57
C ARG A 192 -27.54 -34.91 -18.48
N LYS A 193 -27.91 -34.67 -17.23
CA LYS A 193 -26.99 -34.64 -16.09
C LYS A 193 -27.59 -35.34 -14.88
N LEU A 194 -26.85 -36.27 -14.29
CA LEU A 194 -27.23 -36.99 -13.08
C LEU A 194 -26.12 -36.86 -12.03
N VAL A 195 -26.48 -36.40 -10.83
CA VAL A 195 -25.56 -36.23 -9.70
C VAL A 195 -26.11 -36.95 -8.47
N VAL A 196 -25.45 -38.02 -8.05
CA VAL A 196 -25.80 -38.83 -6.88
C VAL A 196 -24.71 -38.64 -5.82
N LEU A 197 -25.07 -38.18 -4.63
CA LEU A 197 -24.14 -37.91 -3.53
C LEU A 197 -24.49 -38.73 -2.28
N GLN A 198 -23.47 -39.21 -1.57
CA GLN A 198 -23.64 -39.76 -0.24
C GLN A 198 -23.85 -38.64 0.79
N ASP A 199 -24.73 -38.86 1.76
CA ASP A 199 -24.86 -37.99 2.93
C ASP A 199 -23.63 -38.12 3.85
N VAL A 200 -23.17 -36.98 4.39
CA VAL A 200 -21.95 -36.86 5.20
C VAL A 200 -22.24 -37.10 6.69
N TYR A 201 -23.50 -37.04 7.12
CA TYR A 201 -23.87 -36.99 8.54
C TYR A 201 -24.52 -38.25 9.11
N ASP A 202 -24.80 -39.27 8.30
CA ASP A 202 -25.58 -40.41 8.78
C ASP A 202 -24.96 -41.77 8.41
N THR A 203 -24.24 -42.35 9.38
CA THR A 203 -23.80 -43.74 9.37
C THR A 203 -24.66 -44.64 10.26
N THR A 204 -25.74 -44.12 10.86
CA THR A 204 -26.39 -44.76 12.02
C THR A 204 -27.87 -45.14 11.80
N LEU A 205 -28.58 -44.56 10.83
CA LEU A 205 -30.05 -44.79 10.72
C LEU A 205 -30.50 -45.85 9.71
N TRP A 206 -29.59 -46.40 8.92
CA TRP A 206 -29.86 -47.66 8.23
C TRP A 206 -29.07 -48.71 8.98
N ASP A 207 -29.75 -49.60 9.69
CA ASP A 207 -29.21 -50.94 9.82
C ASP A 207 -29.05 -51.43 8.38
N ARG A 208 -27.84 -51.30 7.81
CA ARG A 208 -27.52 -51.57 6.40
C ARG A 208 -27.51 -53.07 6.11
N SER A 209 -28.37 -53.80 6.81
CA SER A 209 -28.69 -55.22 6.70
C SER A 209 -29.72 -55.51 5.59
N THR A 210 -30.29 -54.49 4.92
CA THR A 210 -31.19 -54.71 3.78
C THR A 210 -30.45 -54.71 2.42
N ASP A 211 -30.52 -55.85 1.71
CA ASP A 211 -29.93 -56.11 0.38
C ASP A 211 -30.25 -55.07 -0.72
N ARG A 212 -31.31 -54.27 -0.55
CA ARG A 212 -31.75 -53.30 -1.57
C ARG A 212 -30.92 -52.02 -1.58
N ALA A 213 -30.55 -51.51 -0.41
CA ALA A 213 -29.78 -50.27 -0.29
C ALA A 213 -28.37 -50.42 -0.86
N THR A 214 -27.77 -51.59 -0.71
CA THR A 214 -26.46 -51.93 -1.25
C THR A 214 -26.48 -52.03 -2.78
N CYS A 215 -27.55 -52.55 -3.40
CA CYS A 215 -27.60 -52.80 -4.85
C CYS A 215 -28.17 -51.64 -5.71
N THR A 216 -28.78 -50.60 -5.13
CA THR A 216 -29.53 -49.57 -5.88
C THR A 216 -28.68 -48.80 -6.90
N VAL A 217 -27.43 -48.46 -6.55
CA VAL A 217 -26.49 -47.77 -7.46
C VAL A 217 -26.14 -48.67 -8.66
N GLY A 218 -25.92 -49.97 -8.44
CA GLY A 218 -25.66 -50.93 -9.52
C GLY A 218 -26.84 -51.09 -10.48
N ARG A 219 -28.06 -51.16 -9.94
CA ARG A 219 -29.30 -51.21 -10.75
C ARG A 219 -29.51 -49.94 -11.57
N LEU A 220 -29.27 -48.77 -10.96
CA LEU A 220 -29.30 -47.49 -11.65
C LEU A 220 -28.32 -47.49 -12.83
N LEU A 221 -27.06 -47.84 -12.60
CA LEU A 221 -26.01 -47.88 -13.63
C LEU A 221 -26.36 -48.81 -14.82
N CYS A 222 -26.91 -50.00 -14.56
CA CYS A 222 -27.36 -50.90 -15.62
C CYS A 222 -28.55 -50.36 -16.43
N ALA A 223 -29.45 -49.60 -15.81
CA ALA A 223 -30.65 -49.10 -16.45
C ALA A 223 -30.42 -47.81 -17.26
N LEU A 224 -29.37 -47.03 -16.93
CA LEU A 224 -29.09 -45.74 -17.59
C LEU A 224 -28.99 -45.82 -19.13
N PRO A 225 -28.28 -46.78 -19.75
CA PRO A 225 -28.15 -46.84 -21.20
C PRO A 225 -29.49 -46.99 -21.94
N SER A 226 -30.47 -47.67 -21.35
CA SER A 226 -31.78 -47.88 -21.96
C SER A 226 -32.80 -46.80 -21.59
N ARG A 227 -32.73 -46.25 -20.37
CA ARG A 227 -33.71 -45.29 -19.83
C ARG A 227 -33.33 -43.83 -20.06
N ALA A 228 -32.03 -43.52 -20.17
CA ALA A 228 -31.49 -42.18 -20.37
C ALA A 228 -30.29 -42.19 -21.34
N PRO A 229 -30.46 -42.64 -22.60
CA PRO A 229 -29.37 -42.78 -23.56
C PRO A 229 -28.65 -41.47 -23.89
N GLY A 230 -29.34 -40.32 -23.78
CA GLY A 230 -28.78 -38.99 -24.08
C GLY A 230 -28.05 -38.31 -22.91
N LEU A 231 -27.72 -39.05 -21.84
CA LEU A 231 -27.02 -38.50 -20.68
C LEU A 231 -25.60 -38.06 -21.05
N GLN A 232 -25.26 -36.81 -20.74
CA GLN A 232 -23.96 -36.19 -21.05
C GLN A 232 -23.04 -36.08 -19.83
N SER A 233 -23.59 -36.06 -18.61
CA SER A 233 -22.81 -35.92 -17.38
C SER A 233 -23.34 -36.84 -16.29
N LEU A 234 -22.48 -37.73 -15.79
CA LEU A 234 -22.79 -38.66 -14.71
C LEU A 234 -21.80 -38.47 -13.56
N CYS A 235 -22.32 -38.13 -12.39
CA CYS A 235 -21.55 -38.03 -11.16
C CYS A 235 -22.18 -38.91 -10.08
N ILE A 236 -21.45 -39.89 -9.58
CA ILE A 236 -21.87 -40.76 -8.48
C ILE A 236 -20.77 -40.73 -7.43
N ARG A 237 -21.13 -40.45 -6.18
CA ARG A 237 -20.21 -40.44 -5.05
C ARG A 237 -20.84 -41.18 -3.89
N ASP A 238 -20.45 -42.45 -3.71
CA ASP A 238 -20.93 -43.33 -2.65
C ASP A 238 -19.77 -44.17 -2.10
N LYS A 239 -19.31 -43.85 -0.88
CA LYS A 239 -18.19 -44.53 -0.23
C LYS A 239 -18.60 -45.82 0.50
N THR A 240 -19.85 -46.24 0.39
CA THR A 240 -20.44 -47.29 1.25
C THR A 240 -20.92 -48.52 0.48
N CYS A 241 -21.06 -48.42 -0.83
CA CYS A 241 -21.30 -49.56 -1.70
C CYS A 241 -20.03 -50.42 -1.82
N HIS A 242 -20.13 -51.71 -1.49
CA HIS A 242 -19.02 -52.68 -1.45
C HIS A 242 -19.17 -53.87 -2.41
N LEU A 243 -20.11 -53.81 -3.36
CA LEU A 243 -20.45 -54.92 -4.27
C LEU A 243 -19.46 -55.05 -5.45
N ASP A 244 -19.37 -56.25 -6.05
CA ASP A 244 -18.66 -56.54 -7.30
C ASP A 244 -19.33 -55.84 -8.49
N LEU A 245 -19.10 -54.53 -8.61
CA LEU A 245 -19.78 -53.61 -9.53
C LEU A 245 -19.38 -53.76 -11.01
N LEU A 246 -18.51 -54.71 -11.35
CA LEU A 246 -17.93 -54.85 -12.69
C LEU A 246 -18.99 -54.91 -13.82
N PRO A 247 -20.06 -55.74 -13.73
CA PRO A 247 -21.06 -55.84 -14.79
C PRO A 247 -21.88 -54.55 -14.95
N HIS A 248 -22.08 -53.83 -13.84
CA HIS A 248 -22.88 -52.60 -13.79
C HIS A 248 -22.13 -51.40 -14.38
N ILE A 249 -20.83 -51.30 -14.11
CA ILE A 249 -19.98 -50.20 -14.58
C ILE A 249 -19.68 -50.32 -16.08
N VAL A 250 -19.47 -51.54 -16.61
CA VAL A 250 -19.24 -51.76 -18.05
C VAL A 250 -20.45 -51.32 -18.90
N SER A 251 -21.66 -51.32 -18.32
CA SER A 251 -22.88 -50.86 -19.00
C SER A 251 -22.79 -49.40 -19.47
N ILE A 252 -22.02 -48.55 -18.78
CA ILE A 252 -21.79 -47.13 -19.14
C ILE A 252 -21.10 -47.00 -20.50
N GLY A 253 -20.32 -47.99 -20.94
CA GLY A 253 -19.66 -47.98 -22.25
C GLY A 253 -20.63 -47.92 -23.45
N HIS A 254 -21.94 -48.11 -23.24
CA HIS A 254 -22.96 -47.96 -24.27
C HIS A 254 -23.50 -46.52 -24.37
N MET A 255 -23.08 -45.59 -23.51
CA MET A 255 -23.60 -44.22 -23.41
C MET A 255 -22.82 -43.23 -24.29
N ARG A 256 -23.02 -43.29 -25.62
CA ARG A 256 -22.21 -42.54 -26.61
C ARG A 256 -22.21 -41.01 -26.46
N ASP A 257 -23.23 -40.44 -25.83
CA ASP A 257 -23.34 -38.98 -25.60
C ASP A 257 -22.62 -38.50 -24.33
N LEU A 258 -22.06 -39.42 -23.54
CA LEU A 258 -21.44 -39.11 -22.26
C LEU A 258 -20.13 -38.32 -22.46
N ARG A 259 -20.10 -37.10 -21.89
CA ARG A 259 -18.96 -36.17 -21.93
C ARG A 259 -18.24 -36.05 -20.60
N GLN A 260 -18.95 -36.26 -19.49
CA GLN A 260 -18.40 -36.18 -18.15
C GLN A 260 -18.77 -37.42 -17.35
N LEU A 261 -17.78 -38.06 -16.75
CA LEU A 261 -17.97 -39.21 -15.88
C LEU A 261 -17.16 -39.03 -14.58
N GLN A 262 -17.85 -39.07 -13.46
CA GLN A 262 -17.26 -39.05 -12.12
C GLN A 262 -17.86 -40.19 -11.30
N VAL A 263 -17.06 -41.20 -10.93
CA VAL A 263 -17.57 -42.39 -10.23
C VAL A 263 -16.73 -42.65 -8.99
N MET A 264 -17.08 -42.08 -7.85
CA MET A 264 -16.34 -42.22 -6.60
C MET A 264 -16.95 -43.31 -5.72
N LEU A 265 -16.62 -44.58 -6.00
CA LEU A 265 -17.14 -45.80 -5.33
C LEU A 265 -16.02 -46.59 -4.63
N VAL A 266 -16.35 -47.49 -3.69
CA VAL A 266 -15.41 -48.39 -3.01
C VAL A 266 -15.57 -49.82 -3.52
N SER A 267 -14.72 -50.28 -4.45
CA SER A 267 -14.81 -51.64 -5.01
C SER A 267 -13.89 -52.62 -4.29
N ARG A 268 -14.32 -53.88 -4.15
CA ARG A 268 -13.44 -55.05 -3.91
C ARG A 268 -13.15 -55.68 -5.29
N GLY A 269 -11.90 -56.08 -5.57
CA GLY A 269 -11.50 -56.74 -6.84
C GLY A 269 -11.06 -55.84 -8.01
N PRO A 270 -10.56 -56.42 -9.12
CA PRO A 270 -9.97 -55.68 -10.26
C PRO A 270 -11.03 -55.09 -11.19
N TRP A 271 -11.30 -53.78 -11.07
CA TRP A 271 -12.34 -53.09 -11.86
C TRP A 271 -11.80 -52.15 -12.94
N LEU A 272 -10.55 -51.71 -12.82
CA LEU A 272 -10.00 -50.63 -13.64
C LEU A 272 -9.77 -51.03 -15.10
N GLY A 273 -9.22 -52.23 -15.36
CA GLY A 273 -9.04 -52.76 -16.71
C GLY A 273 -10.37 -52.84 -17.49
N PRO A 274 -11.38 -53.58 -16.99
CA PRO A 274 -12.69 -53.68 -17.64
C PRO A 274 -13.40 -52.32 -17.79
N LEU A 275 -13.27 -51.42 -16.82
CA LEU A 275 -13.79 -50.06 -16.94
C LEU A 275 -13.11 -49.30 -18.08
N THR A 276 -11.77 -49.28 -18.13
CA THR A 276 -11.05 -48.57 -19.19
C THR A 276 -11.42 -49.11 -20.58
N SER A 277 -11.53 -50.44 -20.75
CA SER A 277 -12.03 -51.05 -22.00
C SER A 277 -13.47 -50.64 -22.36
N ALA A 278 -14.32 -50.35 -21.37
CA ALA A 278 -15.66 -49.84 -21.59
C ALA A 278 -15.67 -48.34 -21.94
N LEU A 279 -14.83 -47.53 -21.29
CA LEU A 279 -14.77 -46.08 -21.47
C LEU A 279 -14.07 -45.66 -22.76
N VAL A 280 -13.13 -46.45 -23.29
CA VAL A 280 -12.49 -46.19 -24.59
C VAL A 280 -13.51 -46.12 -25.72
N LYS A 281 -14.68 -46.78 -25.58
CA LYS A 281 -15.78 -46.73 -26.56
C LYS A 281 -16.54 -45.40 -26.56
N LEU A 282 -16.19 -44.46 -25.66
CA LEU A 282 -16.88 -43.17 -25.49
C LEU A 282 -16.06 -42.04 -26.14
N ASP A 283 -16.22 -41.88 -27.46
CA ASP A 283 -15.47 -40.89 -28.25
C ASP A 283 -15.64 -39.43 -27.78
N ASN A 284 -16.73 -39.13 -27.07
CA ASN A 284 -17.08 -37.78 -26.61
C ASN A 284 -16.64 -37.48 -25.15
N LEU A 285 -16.00 -38.42 -24.46
CA LEU A 285 -15.64 -38.27 -23.06
C LEU A 285 -14.51 -37.24 -22.89
N ARG A 286 -14.83 -36.10 -22.25
CA ARG A 286 -13.90 -34.98 -22.02
C ARG A 286 -13.41 -34.87 -20.59
N ASP A 287 -14.27 -35.17 -19.61
CA ASP A 287 -13.97 -35.06 -18.19
C ASP A 287 -14.13 -36.41 -17.50
N LEU A 288 -13.04 -36.94 -16.95
CA LEU A 288 -13.03 -38.24 -16.27
C LEU A 288 -12.52 -38.09 -14.83
N ALA A 289 -13.26 -38.64 -13.87
CA ALA A 289 -12.87 -38.67 -12.46
C ALA A 289 -12.97 -40.09 -11.86
N LEU A 290 -11.83 -40.63 -11.43
CA LEU A 290 -11.69 -42.02 -10.96
C LEU A 290 -11.20 -42.10 -9.49
N PRO A 291 -11.74 -43.03 -8.69
CA PRO A 291 -11.27 -43.38 -7.36
C PRO A 291 -10.16 -44.41 -7.49
N LEU A 292 -9.16 -44.38 -6.60
CA LEU A 292 -8.02 -45.31 -6.59
C LEU A 292 -7.90 -46.02 -5.23
N ASP A 293 -9.03 -46.21 -4.53
CA ASP A 293 -9.12 -46.68 -3.14
C ASP A 293 -8.96 -48.21 -2.94
N SER A 294 -8.68 -49.02 -3.98
CA SER A 294 -8.71 -50.50 -3.93
C SER A 294 -7.35 -51.16 -4.22
N VAL A 295 -6.95 -52.14 -3.39
CA VAL A 295 -5.73 -52.95 -3.51
C VAL A 295 -5.64 -53.64 -4.89
N PHE A 296 -4.57 -53.39 -5.62
CA PHE A 296 -4.28 -54.02 -6.91
C PHE A 296 -3.58 -55.36 -6.68
N THR A 297 -4.12 -56.47 -7.22
CA THR A 297 -3.42 -57.76 -7.29
C THR A 297 -2.67 -57.88 -8.63
N GLU A 298 -1.46 -58.45 -8.59
CA GLU A 298 -0.32 -58.31 -9.51
C GLU A 298 -0.42 -58.87 -10.96
N THR A 299 -1.58 -58.94 -11.62
CA THR A 299 -1.63 -59.48 -13.00
C THR A 299 -2.54 -58.70 -13.97
N GLU A 300 -1.90 -57.83 -14.79
CA GLU A 300 -2.17 -57.30 -16.17
C GLU A 300 -3.58 -56.76 -16.59
N PRO A 301 -3.75 -55.89 -17.65
CA PRO A 301 -2.99 -55.85 -18.92
C PRO A 301 -2.64 -54.46 -19.56
N THR A 302 -1.87 -54.52 -20.65
CA THR A 302 -1.68 -53.46 -21.66
C THR A 302 -3.01 -52.89 -22.17
N LEU A 303 -3.16 -51.56 -22.08
CA LEU A 303 -4.34 -50.81 -22.51
C LEU A 303 -4.42 -50.69 -24.04
N PRO A 304 -5.57 -50.96 -24.69
CA PRO A 304 -5.81 -50.61 -26.08
C PRO A 304 -5.98 -49.10 -26.26
N ALA A 305 -5.79 -48.62 -27.49
CA ALA A 305 -5.75 -47.22 -27.93
C ALA A 305 -6.82 -46.26 -27.34
N GLY A 306 -6.46 -44.98 -27.31
CA GLY A 306 -6.76 -43.99 -26.27
C GLY A 306 -8.10 -43.31 -26.08
N PHE A 307 -8.07 -42.26 -25.25
CA PHE A 307 -9.17 -41.34 -24.95
C PHE A 307 -9.01 -40.04 -25.79
N PRO A 308 -9.44 -40.02 -27.06
CA PRO A 308 -9.08 -38.95 -28.01
C PRO A 308 -9.60 -37.56 -27.62
N SER A 309 -10.72 -37.50 -26.89
CA SER A 309 -11.39 -36.26 -26.52
C SER A 309 -11.12 -35.80 -25.08
N LEU A 310 -10.31 -36.52 -24.31
CA LEU A 310 -10.11 -36.22 -22.90
C LEU A 310 -9.37 -34.89 -22.71
N ARG A 311 -9.88 -34.04 -21.81
CA ARG A 311 -9.34 -32.72 -21.46
C ARG A 311 -9.10 -32.56 -19.97
N THR A 312 -9.94 -33.19 -19.14
CA THR A 312 -9.79 -33.14 -17.68
C THR A 312 -9.72 -34.55 -17.10
N LEU A 313 -8.73 -34.78 -16.25
CA LEU A 313 -8.57 -36.01 -15.48
C LEU A 313 -8.51 -35.70 -13.99
N ARG A 314 -9.34 -36.37 -13.18
CA ARG A 314 -9.32 -36.29 -11.73
C ARG A 314 -9.13 -37.66 -11.11
N LEU A 315 -8.22 -37.77 -10.15
CA LEU A 315 -7.85 -39.02 -9.48
C LEU A 315 -7.96 -38.84 -7.97
N SER A 316 -8.45 -39.83 -7.23
CA SER A 316 -8.61 -39.72 -5.77
C SER A 316 -8.43 -41.06 -5.05
N GLY A 317 -7.53 -41.20 -4.05
CA GLY A 317 -7.33 -42.48 -3.32
C GLY A 317 -6.74 -42.35 -1.89
N LYS A 318 -7.06 -43.23 -0.92
CA LYS A 318 -6.76 -43.14 0.53
C LYS A 318 -5.33 -43.54 0.90
N LYS A 319 -4.66 -44.35 0.09
CA LYS A 319 -3.25 -44.75 0.23
C LYS A 319 -2.65 -44.98 -1.16
N PHE A 320 -1.83 -44.05 -1.65
CA PHE A 320 -1.00 -44.26 -2.84
C PHE A 320 0.35 -44.89 -2.43
N THR A 321 0.32 -46.01 -1.70
CA THR A 321 1.54 -46.67 -1.20
C THR A 321 2.07 -47.75 -2.14
N ASP A 322 1.25 -48.23 -3.09
CA ASP A 322 1.67 -49.22 -4.08
C ASP A 322 1.82 -48.55 -5.46
N THR A 323 2.94 -48.84 -6.12
CA THR A 323 3.39 -48.32 -7.43
C THR A 323 2.39 -48.57 -8.59
N SER A 324 1.37 -49.39 -8.38
CA SER A 324 0.42 -49.90 -9.36
C SER A 324 -0.54 -48.87 -9.97
N CYS A 325 -0.96 -47.82 -9.25
CA CYS A 325 -1.84 -46.77 -9.82
C CYS A 325 -1.13 -45.91 -10.86
N LEU A 326 0.16 -45.66 -10.63
CA LEU A 326 0.99 -44.81 -11.47
C LEU A 326 1.43 -45.54 -12.74
N ASP A 327 1.58 -46.87 -12.68
CA ASP A 327 1.73 -47.73 -13.85
C ASP A 327 0.48 -47.75 -14.74
N VAL A 328 -0.72 -47.71 -14.14
CA VAL A 328 -1.97 -47.58 -14.90
C VAL A 328 -2.05 -46.22 -15.58
N LEU A 329 -1.67 -45.14 -14.88
CA LEU A 329 -1.56 -43.82 -15.52
C LEU A 329 -0.56 -43.86 -16.66
N ALA A 330 0.66 -44.38 -16.44
CA ALA A 330 1.70 -44.57 -17.45
C ALA A 330 1.21 -45.38 -18.66
N GLY A 331 0.37 -46.40 -18.47
CA GLY A 331 -0.29 -47.15 -19.53
C GLY A 331 -1.34 -46.35 -20.30
N MET A 332 -2.00 -45.37 -19.66
CA MET A 332 -2.90 -44.41 -20.34
C MET A 332 -2.13 -43.28 -21.04
N VAL A 333 -0.85 -43.05 -20.72
CA VAL A 333 -0.07 -41.90 -21.19
C VAL A 333 0.13 -41.82 -22.72
N PRO A 334 0.35 -42.92 -23.48
CA PRO A 334 0.44 -42.85 -24.95
C PRO A 334 -0.81 -42.29 -25.64
N SER A 335 -1.90 -42.13 -24.88
CA SER A 335 -3.24 -41.81 -25.33
C SER A 335 -3.78 -40.44 -24.87
N ILE A 336 -3.03 -39.67 -24.07
CA ILE A 336 -3.53 -38.46 -23.34
C ILE A 336 -2.85 -37.13 -23.79
N GLY A 337 -2.38 -37.04 -25.04
CA GLY A 337 -1.64 -35.86 -25.53
C GLY A 337 -2.39 -34.50 -25.54
N GLN A 338 -3.67 -34.44 -25.17
CA GLN A 338 -4.50 -33.23 -25.22
C GLN A 338 -5.06 -32.79 -23.85
N LEU A 339 -4.51 -33.30 -22.74
CA LEU A 339 -5.01 -32.97 -21.41
C LEU A 339 -4.70 -31.52 -21.02
N GLU A 340 -5.73 -30.78 -20.64
CA GLU A 340 -5.62 -29.39 -20.20
C GLU A 340 -5.60 -29.29 -18.67
N ARG A 341 -6.24 -30.24 -17.97
CA ARG A 341 -6.39 -30.19 -16.51
C ARG A 341 -6.19 -31.54 -15.82
N LEU A 342 -5.39 -31.49 -14.75
CA LEU A 342 -5.15 -32.62 -13.85
C LEU A 342 -5.48 -32.26 -12.39
N ASP A 343 -6.34 -33.05 -11.77
CA ASP A 343 -6.66 -32.96 -10.33
C ASP A 343 -6.27 -34.29 -9.64
N ILE A 344 -5.26 -34.32 -8.77
CA ILE A 344 -4.91 -35.48 -7.94
C ILE A 344 -5.27 -35.18 -6.48
N ILE A 345 -6.08 -36.03 -5.88
CA ILE A 345 -6.60 -35.86 -4.52
C ILE A 345 -6.14 -37.03 -3.65
N LYS A 346 -5.68 -36.73 -2.44
CA LYS A 346 -5.11 -37.66 -1.46
C LYS A 346 -3.84 -38.40 -1.93
N TYR A 347 -2.94 -37.68 -2.57
CA TYR A 347 -1.63 -38.18 -2.99
C TYR A 347 -0.73 -38.52 -1.79
N SER A 348 -0.06 -39.69 -1.79
CA SER A 348 0.97 -40.03 -0.79
C SER A 348 2.35 -39.67 -1.32
N LEU A 349 3.13 -38.94 -0.52
CA LEU A 349 4.52 -38.61 -0.82
C LEU A 349 5.41 -39.73 -0.27
N ASP A 350 5.61 -40.79 -1.04
CA ASP A 350 6.66 -41.79 -0.76
C ASP A 350 7.85 -41.55 -1.70
N GLU A 351 9.06 -41.96 -1.30
CA GLU A 351 10.37 -41.56 -1.88
C GLU A 351 10.62 -41.93 -3.37
N ARG A 352 9.62 -42.42 -4.11
CA ARG A 352 9.75 -42.91 -5.50
C ARG A 352 8.71 -42.32 -6.46
N CYS A 353 8.59 -40.98 -6.51
CA CYS A 353 7.61 -40.29 -7.36
C CYS A 353 8.01 -40.16 -8.86
N ASN A 354 8.38 -41.26 -9.53
CA ASN A 354 8.78 -41.23 -10.96
C ASN A 354 7.63 -40.92 -11.93
N ALA A 355 6.38 -41.11 -11.52
CA ALA A 355 5.25 -41.07 -12.45
C ALA A 355 4.57 -39.71 -12.60
N LEU A 356 4.60 -38.84 -11.58
CA LEU A 356 4.19 -37.43 -11.77
C LEU A 356 5.12 -36.77 -12.79
N ASP A 357 6.42 -37.08 -12.71
CA ASP A 357 7.44 -36.58 -13.64
C ASP A 357 7.29 -37.13 -15.07
N ALA A 358 6.94 -38.42 -15.22
CA ALA A 358 6.59 -38.98 -16.52
C ALA A 358 5.35 -38.29 -17.11
N PHE A 359 4.30 -38.11 -16.30
CA PHE A 359 3.05 -37.49 -16.73
C PHE A 359 3.21 -36.03 -17.15
N THR A 360 3.92 -35.24 -16.36
CA THR A 360 4.20 -33.82 -16.69
C THR A 360 5.05 -33.69 -17.94
N SER A 361 5.93 -34.66 -18.21
CA SER A 361 6.74 -34.67 -19.43
C SER A 361 5.90 -34.90 -20.68
N LEU A 362 4.89 -35.77 -20.62
CA LEU A 362 4.02 -36.07 -21.77
C LEU A 362 2.91 -35.05 -22.03
N CYS A 363 2.47 -34.32 -20.99
CA CYS A 363 1.48 -33.25 -21.11
C CYS A 363 2.11 -31.84 -21.03
N ALA A 364 3.42 -31.72 -21.19
CA ALA A 364 4.19 -30.47 -20.99
C ALA A 364 3.63 -29.26 -21.75
N ASP A 365 3.14 -29.49 -22.97
CA ASP A 365 2.68 -28.45 -23.90
C ASP A 365 1.15 -28.25 -23.92
N THR A 366 0.40 -29.05 -23.16
CA THR A 366 -1.08 -29.02 -23.16
C THR A 366 -1.68 -28.70 -21.79
N LEU A 367 -1.01 -29.08 -20.71
CA LEU A 367 -1.53 -28.92 -19.37
C LEU A 367 -1.47 -27.45 -18.91
N THR A 368 -2.63 -26.87 -18.59
CA THR A 368 -2.77 -25.49 -18.11
C THR A 368 -3.16 -25.42 -16.64
N THR A 369 -3.79 -26.47 -16.09
CA THR A 369 -4.26 -26.50 -14.70
C THR A 369 -3.82 -27.76 -13.97
N VAL A 370 -3.19 -27.57 -12.80
CA VAL A 370 -2.78 -28.65 -11.89
C VAL A 370 -3.35 -28.41 -10.49
N ARG A 371 -3.97 -29.44 -9.91
CA ARG A 371 -4.36 -29.44 -8.49
C ARG A 371 -3.88 -30.71 -7.80
N LEU A 372 -3.06 -30.57 -6.77
CA LEU A 372 -2.52 -31.65 -5.96
C LEU A 372 -2.97 -31.48 -4.51
N TYR A 373 -3.61 -32.50 -3.95
CA TYR A 373 -3.95 -32.57 -2.53
C TYR A 373 -3.32 -33.84 -1.98
N THR A 374 -2.47 -33.74 -0.96
CA THR A 374 -1.79 -34.90 -0.38
C THR A 374 -2.51 -35.40 0.88
N THR A 375 -2.19 -36.61 1.33
CA THR A 375 -2.58 -37.18 2.63
C THR A 375 -1.36 -37.48 3.48
N GLN A 376 -1.53 -37.45 4.81
CA GLN A 376 -0.43 -37.61 5.76
C GLN A 376 0.22 -38.99 5.63
N ALA A 377 1.50 -39.01 5.25
CA ALA A 377 2.35 -40.18 5.45
C ALA A 377 2.68 -40.28 6.95
N ASN A 378 2.86 -41.49 7.48
CA ASN A 378 3.20 -41.71 8.90
C ASN A 378 4.60 -41.16 9.32
N ASN A 379 5.26 -40.38 8.46
CA ASN A 379 6.61 -39.87 8.68
C ASN A 379 6.63 -38.60 9.55
N ARG A 380 7.56 -38.56 10.51
CA ARG A 380 7.73 -37.42 11.44
C ARG A 380 8.49 -36.24 10.81
N ASP A 381 9.19 -36.45 9.69
CA ASP A 381 10.07 -35.46 9.07
C ASP A 381 9.36 -34.59 8.02
N PRO A 382 9.70 -33.28 7.91
CA PRO A 382 9.11 -32.38 6.93
C PRO A 382 9.54 -32.74 5.51
N ILE A 383 8.58 -32.86 4.59
CA ILE A 383 8.85 -33.17 3.17
C ILE A 383 9.04 -31.86 2.40
N PRO A 384 10.18 -31.62 1.72
CA PRO A 384 10.39 -30.40 0.93
C PRO A 384 9.38 -30.26 -0.20
N ALA A 385 8.72 -29.11 -0.31
CA ALA A 385 7.74 -28.83 -1.37
C ALA A 385 8.39 -28.90 -2.77
N ILE A 386 9.70 -28.64 -2.86
CA ILE A 386 10.46 -28.71 -4.12
C ILE A 386 10.36 -30.07 -4.80
N SER A 387 10.22 -31.16 -4.05
CA SER A 387 10.09 -32.51 -4.59
C SER A 387 8.86 -32.67 -5.51
N LEU A 388 7.81 -31.88 -5.28
CA LEU A 388 6.65 -31.81 -6.18
C LEU A 388 6.82 -30.75 -7.27
N LEU A 389 7.35 -29.58 -6.90
CA LEU A 389 7.49 -28.46 -7.83
C LEU A 389 8.43 -28.80 -8.99
N GLN A 390 9.48 -29.57 -8.75
CA GLN A 390 10.43 -29.98 -9.77
C GLN A 390 9.78 -30.70 -10.95
N ALA A 391 8.85 -31.63 -10.71
CA ALA A 391 8.14 -32.34 -11.78
C ALA A 391 7.25 -31.38 -12.61
N LEU A 392 6.70 -30.35 -11.96
CA LEU A 392 5.82 -29.34 -12.58
C LEU A 392 6.59 -28.28 -13.39
N THR A 393 7.90 -28.13 -13.20
CA THR A 393 8.72 -27.17 -13.98
C THR A 393 8.70 -27.47 -15.49
N LYS A 394 8.37 -28.70 -15.89
CA LYS A 394 8.25 -29.10 -17.29
C LYS A 394 7.03 -28.51 -18.00
N LEU A 395 6.03 -28.03 -17.24
CA LEU A 395 4.74 -27.56 -17.77
C LEU A 395 4.81 -26.08 -18.22
N ARG A 396 5.17 -25.82 -19.48
CA ARG A 396 5.41 -24.45 -20.00
C ARG A 396 4.15 -23.61 -20.19
N ARG A 397 2.98 -24.27 -20.29
CA ARG A 397 1.67 -23.62 -20.45
C ARG A 397 0.84 -23.54 -19.16
N LEU A 398 1.47 -23.84 -18.02
CA LEU A 398 0.79 -23.81 -16.72
C LEU A 398 0.26 -22.40 -16.40
N GLN A 399 -1.05 -22.29 -16.18
CA GLN A 399 -1.75 -21.05 -15.80
C GLN A 399 -2.23 -21.11 -14.35
N PHE A 400 -2.70 -22.27 -13.89
CA PHE A 400 -3.28 -22.45 -12.55
C PHE A 400 -2.63 -23.62 -11.82
N CYS A 401 -1.95 -23.36 -10.71
CA CYS A 401 -1.36 -24.38 -9.86
C CYS A 401 -1.91 -24.29 -8.43
N THR A 402 -2.34 -25.41 -7.87
CA THR A 402 -2.77 -25.51 -6.47
C THR A 402 -2.22 -26.77 -5.84
N ILE A 403 -1.45 -26.63 -4.75
CA ILE A 403 -0.83 -27.71 -4.01
C ILE A 403 -1.21 -27.57 -2.53
N VAL A 404 -1.81 -28.61 -1.97
CA VAL A 404 -2.20 -28.68 -0.56
C VAL A 404 -1.53 -29.89 0.07
N LEU A 405 -0.63 -29.63 1.01
CA LEU A 405 0.14 -30.65 1.71
C LEU A 405 -0.47 -30.99 3.07
N SER A 406 -0.66 -32.28 3.34
CA SER A 406 -1.14 -32.77 4.64
C SER A 406 0.08 -33.19 5.46
N GLY A 407 0.68 -32.26 6.21
CA GLY A 407 1.88 -32.47 7.04
C GLY A 407 2.81 -31.25 7.07
N ARG A 408 3.92 -31.35 7.82
CA ARG A 408 4.99 -30.33 7.82
C ARG A 408 5.74 -30.36 6.48
N SER A 409 6.10 -29.19 5.95
CA SER A 409 6.82 -29.05 4.69
C SER A 409 7.74 -27.82 4.72
N SER A 410 8.66 -27.73 3.76
CA SER A 410 9.56 -26.59 3.58
C SER A 410 9.58 -26.09 2.14
N LEU A 411 9.74 -24.77 1.97
CA LEU A 411 9.99 -24.10 0.70
C LEU A 411 10.98 -22.97 0.95
N THR A 412 12.21 -23.09 0.45
CA THR A 412 13.25 -22.08 0.66
C THR A 412 13.38 -21.14 -0.55
N ASN A 413 14.18 -20.06 -0.44
CA ASN A 413 14.54 -19.23 -1.60
C ASN A 413 15.21 -20.07 -2.69
N GLU A 414 16.11 -20.99 -2.32
CA GLU A 414 16.82 -21.86 -3.26
C GLU A 414 15.84 -22.76 -4.03
N ASP A 415 14.78 -23.20 -3.36
CA ASP A 415 13.72 -24.00 -3.99
C ASP A 415 12.90 -23.18 -5.00
N LEU A 416 12.62 -21.91 -4.71
CA LEU A 416 11.96 -21.02 -5.68
C LEU A 416 12.86 -20.75 -6.89
N CYS A 417 14.16 -20.52 -6.69
CA CYS A 417 15.10 -20.33 -7.79
C CYS A 417 15.19 -21.55 -8.74
N LYS A 418 14.94 -22.76 -8.24
CA LYS A 418 14.89 -23.97 -9.09
C LYS A 418 13.67 -23.99 -10.04
N THR A 419 12.69 -23.13 -9.83
CA THR A 419 11.53 -22.98 -10.73
C THR A 419 11.69 -21.89 -11.79
N HIS A 420 12.86 -21.24 -11.84
CA HIS A 420 13.14 -20.10 -12.70
C HIS A 420 12.85 -20.37 -14.18
N GLY A 421 12.08 -19.47 -14.81
CA GLY A 421 11.75 -19.52 -16.24
C GLY A 421 10.77 -20.63 -16.66
N ALA A 422 10.28 -21.45 -15.72
CA ALA A 422 9.40 -22.57 -16.03
C ALA A 422 7.97 -22.14 -16.39
N TRP A 423 7.44 -21.08 -15.76
CA TRP A 423 6.00 -20.78 -15.75
C TRP A 423 5.64 -19.36 -16.20
N LEU A 424 6.06 -18.96 -17.40
CA LEU A 424 5.81 -17.61 -17.97
C LEU A 424 4.32 -17.25 -18.13
N HIS A 425 3.43 -18.26 -18.16
CA HIS A 425 1.98 -18.08 -18.32
C HIS A 425 1.18 -18.21 -17.02
N LEU A 426 1.86 -18.34 -15.87
CA LEU A 426 1.21 -18.60 -14.59
C LEU A 426 0.37 -17.39 -14.15
N GLU A 427 -0.93 -17.60 -13.96
CA GLU A 427 -1.85 -16.58 -13.47
C GLU A 427 -2.14 -16.75 -11.98
N LYS A 428 -2.13 -18.00 -11.48
CA LYS A 428 -2.39 -18.31 -10.07
C LYS A 428 -1.53 -19.44 -9.56
N PHE A 429 -0.86 -19.18 -8.44
CA PHE A 429 -0.10 -20.17 -7.68
C PHE A 429 -0.60 -20.25 -6.24
N THR A 430 -0.86 -21.46 -5.75
CA THR A 430 -1.27 -21.70 -4.36
C THR A 430 -0.54 -22.89 -3.80
N LEU A 431 0.19 -22.69 -2.71
CA LEU A 431 0.84 -23.73 -1.93
C LEU A 431 0.48 -23.54 -0.46
N THR A 432 0.02 -24.60 0.20
CA THR A 432 -0.36 -24.58 1.62
C THR A 432 -0.03 -25.93 2.27
N TRP A 433 0.29 -25.95 3.56
CA TRP A 433 0.49 -27.18 4.32
C TRP A 433 -0.03 -27.09 5.76
N SER A 434 -0.18 -28.24 6.43
CA SER A 434 -0.69 -28.33 7.81
C SER A 434 0.45 -28.63 8.81
N GLY A 435 0.94 -27.60 9.51
CA GLY A 435 2.00 -27.69 10.53
C GLY A 435 2.49 -26.30 10.96
N GLU A 436 3.29 -26.22 12.03
CA GLU A 436 3.97 -24.98 12.42
C GLU A 436 5.04 -24.62 11.37
N ASN A 437 5.14 -23.33 11.06
CA ASN A 437 6.08 -22.80 10.08
C ASN A 437 7.37 -22.34 10.78
N GLU A 438 8.48 -22.98 10.48
CA GLU A 438 9.80 -22.55 10.96
C GLU A 438 10.41 -21.52 9.98
N ALA A 439 11.10 -20.50 10.51
CA ALA A 439 11.56 -19.36 9.72
C ALA A 439 12.53 -19.72 8.58
N HIS A 440 13.30 -20.79 8.75
CA HIS A 440 14.25 -21.31 7.76
C HIS A 440 13.60 -22.29 6.76
N ALA A 441 12.36 -22.71 7.01
CA ALA A 441 11.60 -23.62 6.16
C ALA A 441 10.66 -22.89 5.19
N VAL A 442 10.66 -21.55 5.15
CA VAL A 442 9.76 -20.74 4.30
C VAL A 442 10.56 -19.70 3.51
N PRO A 443 10.09 -19.25 2.32
CA PRO A 443 10.86 -18.35 1.50
C PRO A 443 10.90 -16.97 2.15
N THR A 444 11.99 -16.25 1.93
CA THR A 444 12.07 -14.84 2.32
C THR A 444 11.15 -13.99 1.46
N PHE A 445 10.80 -12.80 1.93
CA PHE A 445 10.07 -11.83 1.12
C PHE A 445 10.75 -11.55 -0.23
N HIS A 446 12.10 -11.49 -0.25
CA HIS A 446 12.86 -11.28 -1.48
C HIS A 446 12.70 -12.44 -2.48
N GLY A 447 12.86 -13.69 -2.03
CA GLY A 447 12.68 -14.86 -2.90
C GLY A 447 11.26 -14.98 -3.45
N VAL A 448 10.26 -14.47 -2.73
CA VAL A 448 8.88 -14.37 -3.23
C VAL A 448 8.74 -13.28 -4.30
N ILE A 449 9.37 -12.12 -4.12
CA ILE A 449 9.36 -11.03 -5.11
C ILE A 449 10.07 -11.46 -6.40
N ASP A 450 11.21 -12.14 -6.31
CA ASP A 450 11.93 -12.65 -7.47
C ASP A 450 11.05 -13.63 -8.27
N PHE A 451 10.38 -14.57 -7.57
CA PHE A 451 9.43 -15.48 -8.19
C PHE A 451 8.25 -14.76 -8.88
N ILE A 452 7.75 -13.66 -8.32
CA ILE A 452 6.69 -12.85 -8.95
C ILE A 452 7.19 -12.22 -10.25
N PHE A 453 8.40 -11.64 -10.25
CA PHE A 453 8.96 -11.03 -11.46
C PHE A 453 9.23 -12.03 -12.59
N GLU A 454 9.52 -13.29 -12.24
CA GLU A 454 9.68 -14.39 -13.19
C GLU A 454 8.36 -14.85 -13.83
N CYS A 455 7.22 -14.55 -13.19
CA CYS A 455 5.88 -14.94 -13.63
C CYS A 455 5.05 -13.70 -14.01
N PRO A 456 5.25 -13.08 -15.19
CA PRO A 456 4.71 -11.75 -15.52
C PRO A 456 3.17 -11.68 -15.60
N ARG A 457 2.48 -12.82 -15.64
CA ARG A 457 1.01 -12.90 -15.66
C ARG A 457 0.40 -13.24 -14.30
N LEU A 458 1.22 -13.39 -13.26
CA LEU A 458 0.77 -13.85 -11.95
C LEU A 458 -0.10 -12.79 -11.28
N SER A 459 -1.38 -13.11 -11.13
CA SER A 459 -2.37 -12.24 -10.47
C SER A 459 -2.70 -12.69 -9.05
N VAL A 460 -2.46 -13.96 -8.72
CA VAL A 460 -2.79 -14.53 -7.41
C VAL A 460 -1.67 -15.46 -6.92
N LEU A 461 -0.97 -15.05 -5.86
CA LEU A 461 0.01 -15.86 -5.15
C LEU A 461 -0.47 -16.16 -3.72
N LYS A 462 -0.55 -17.44 -3.35
CA LYS A 462 -0.87 -17.87 -1.98
C LYS A 462 0.19 -18.84 -1.48
N LEU A 463 0.92 -18.41 -0.45
CA LEU A 463 1.92 -19.20 0.26
C LEU A 463 1.50 -19.36 1.73
N PRO A 464 2.02 -20.36 2.46
CA PRO A 464 1.62 -20.61 3.84
C PRO A 464 2.26 -19.65 4.84
N ALA A 465 3.49 -19.20 4.58
CA ALA A 465 4.18 -18.15 5.31
C ALA A 465 5.36 -17.61 4.48
N VAL A 466 5.88 -16.44 4.88
CA VAL A 466 7.02 -15.75 4.28
C VAL A 466 7.91 -15.20 5.41
N ASN A 467 9.22 -15.41 5.33
CA ASN A 467 10.18 -14.87 6.30
C ASN A 467 10.56 -13.42 5.96
N ILE A 468 10.40 -12.51 6.92
CA ILE A 468 10.79 -11.10 6.81
C ILE A 468 11.84 -10.81 7.89
N GLY A 469 13.12 -11.03 7.58
CA GLY A 469 14.23 -10.60 8.43
C GLY A 469 14.32 -11.19 9.84
N GLY A 470 13.83 -12.43 10.05
CA GLY A 470 14.02 -13.14 11.33
C GLY A 470 13.03 -12.78 12.45
N ARG A 471 12.01 -11.95 12.20
CA ARG A 471 10.82 -11.82 13.06
C ARG A 471 9.55 -11.85 12.20
N THR A 472 8.54 -12.60 12.64
CA THR A 472 7.24 -12.74 11.98
C THR A 472 6.51 -11.39 11.96
N ALA A 473 6.16 -10.89 10.76
CA ALA A 473 5.29 -9.74 10.59
C ALA A 473 3.94 -9.97 11.31
N GLN A 474 3.40 -8.93 11.93
CA GLN A 474 2.15 -9.03 12.67
C GLN A 474 0.94 -9.03 11.71
N ARG A 475 -0.15 -9.67 12.12
CA ARG A 475 -1.34 -9.85 11.27
C ARG A 475 -1.97 -8.53 10.81
N CYS A 476 -1.71 -7.43 11.51
CA CYS A 476 -2.15 -6.08 11.17
C CYS A 476 -1.42 -5.45 9.98
N ASP A 477 -0.32 -6.04 9.51
CA ASP A 477 0.52 -5.46 8.45
C ASP A 477 0.20 -5.99 7.05
N TYR A 478 -0.44 -7.16 6.97
CA TYR A 478 -0.84 -7.79 5.71
C TYR A 478 -1.68 -6.90 4.78
N PRO A 479 -2.63 -6.06 5.25
CA PRO A 479 -3.42 -5.22 4.35
C PRO A 479 -2.59 -4.20 3.57
N ALA A 480 -1.50 -3.66 4.16
CA ALA A 480 -0.64 -2.68 3.51
C ALA A 480 0.25 -3.32 2.43
N TYR A 481 0.79 -4.52 2.70
CA TYR A 481 1.58 -5.26 1.73
C TYR A 481 0.74 -5.80 0.56
N LEU A 482 -0.50 -6.26 0.84
CA LEU A 482 -1.45 -6.64 -0.20
C LEU A 482 -1.86 -5.46 -1.08
N ASP A 483 -1.92 -4.25 -0.51
CA ASP A 483 -2.23 -3.04 -1.25
C ASP A 483 -1.13 -2.66 -2.24
N LEU A 484 0.15 -2.75 -1.86
CA LEU A 484 1.27 -2.57 -2.78
C LEU A 484 1.20 -3.52 -3.98
N ILE A 485 0.86 -4.78 -3.73
CA ILE A 485 0.74 -5.78 -4.79
C ILE A 485 -0.45 -5.44 -5.70
N ASN A 486 -1.57 -4.98 -5.12
CA ASN A 486 -2.74 -4.57 -5.89
C ASN A 486 -2.55 -3.22 -6.60
N SER A 487 -1.68 -2.32 -6.12
CA SER A 487 -1.43 -1.02 -6.76
C SER A 487 -0.73 -1.17 -8.11
N PHE A 488 0.03 -2.25 -8.32
CA PHE A 488 0.56 -2.61 -9.65
C PHE A 488 -0.54 -2.90 -10.68
N ASN A 489 -1.78 -3.19 -10.27
CA ASN A 489 -2.94 -3.36 -11.15
C ASN A 489 -3.67 -2.03 -11.46
N GLY A 490 -3.05 -0.87 -11.17
CA GLY A 490 -3.53 0.45 -11.61
C GLY A 490 -4.54 1.15 -10.71
N VAL A 491 -4.83 0.63 -9.51
CA VAL A 491 -5.78 1.24 -8.55
C VAL A 491 -5.14 2.41 -7.75
N GLY A 492 -3.82 2.59 -7.84
CA GLY A 492 -3.06 3.50 -6.98
C GLY A 492 -2.87 2.91 -5.58
N LEU A 493 -1.84 3.37 -4.87
CA LEU A 493 -1.52 2.98 -3.49
C LEU A 493 -2.47 3.68 -2.51
N ASP A 494 -3.09 2.90 -1.63
CA ASP A 494 -3.88 3.39 -0.50
C ASP A 494 -2.95 3.78 0.66
N ASP A 495 -2.54 5.05 0.64
CA ASP A 495 -1.67 5.68 1.63
C ASP A 495 -2.24 5.69 3.06
N ARG A 496 -3.56 5.52 3.21
CA ARG A 496 -4.22 5.33 4.53
C ARG A 496 -3.83 4.03 5.23
N LYS A 497 -3.16 3.11 4.53
CA LYS A 497 -2.63 1.86 5.12
C LYS A 497 -1.20 2.01 5.67
N PHE A 498 -0.61 3.20 5.55
CA PHE A 498 0.70 3.56 6.13
C PHE A 498 1.86 2.65 5.70
N LEU A 499 1.84 2.18 4.44
CA LEU A 499 2.87 1.28 3.94
C LEU A 499 4.27 1.88 4.05
N LEU A 500 4.42 3.15 3.65
CA LEU A 500 5.71 3.83 3.66
C LEU A 500 6.25 3.98 5.10
N GLU A 501 5.40 4.37 6.05
CA GLU A 501 5.76 4.52 7.46
C GLU A 501 6.17 3.18 8.07
N LYS A 502 5.45 2.11 7.75
CA LYS A 502 5.79 0.75 8.19
C LYS A 502 7.14 0.31 7.63
N ILE A 503 7.41 0.57 6.36
CA ILE A 503 8.71 0.30 5.72
C ILE A 503 9.82 1.09 6.41
N LEU A 504 9.65 2.40 6.59
CA LEU A 504 10.64 3.26 7.24
C LEU A 504 10.89 2.85 8.70
N THR A 505 9.85 2.39 9.41
CA THR A 505 9.95 1.87 10.79
C THR A 505 10.76 0.58 10.85
N VAL A 506 10.59 -0.31 9.87
CA VAL A 506 11.40 -1.54 9.77
C VAL A 506 12.86 -1.19 9.48
N LEU A 507 13.10 -0.29 8.52
CA LEU A 507 14.45 0.16 8.16
C LEU A 507 15.18 0.82 9.32
N SER A 508 14.51 1.72 10.04
CA SER A 508 15.11 2.48 11.14
C SER A 508 15.45 1.65 12.38
N ARG A 509 14.87 0.46 12.49
CA ARG A 509 15.10 -0.49 13.61
C ARG A 509 15.96 -1.69 13.20
N ALA A 510 16.33 -1.80 11.93
CA ALA A 510 17.19 -2.86 11.46
C ALA A 510 18.64 -2.65 11.94
N PRO A 511 19.42 -3.72 12.14
CA PRO A 511 20.86 -3.59 12.41
C PRO A 511 21.57 -2.81 11.30
N GLU A 512 22.51 -1.92 11.66
CA GLU A 512 23.19 -1.04 10.69
C GLU A 512 23.99 -1.81 9.62
N ASP A 513 24.47 -3.01 9.96
CA ASP A 513 25.22 -3.90 9.08
C ASP A 513 24.34 -4.80 8.19
N SER A 514 23.01 -4.74 8.38
CA SER A 514 22.05 -5.54 7.62
C SER A 514 22.12 -5.23 6.13
N ALA A 515 22.65 -6.18 5.35
CA ALA A 515 22.66 -6.11 3.89
C ALA A 515 21.23 -6.00 3.31
N LEU A 516 20.27 -6.68 3.95
CA LEU A 516 18.86 -6.65 3.57
C LEU A 516 18.21 -5.28 3.82
N ALA A 517 18.55 -4.62 4.92
CA ALA A 517 18.06 -3.26 5.18
C ALA A 517 18.60 -2.27 4.15
N ARG A 518 19.89 -2.38 3.78
CA ARG A 518 20.51 -1.54 2.74
C ARG A 518 19.86 -1.71 1.36
N GLU A 519 19.57 -2.94 0.96
CA GLU A 519 18.86 -3.20 -0.32
C GLU A 519 17.44 -2.62 -0.31
N PHE A 520 16.72 -2.77 0.81
CA PHE A 520 15.36 -2.28 0.94
C PHE A 520 15.29 -0.75 1.02
N GLU A 521 16.25 -0.13 1.70
CA GLU A 521 16.48 1.32 1.68
C GLU A 521 16.73 1.82 0.25
N GLY A 522 17.60 1.14 -0.51
CA GLY A 522 17.86 1.45 -1.91
C GLY A 522 16.60 1.34 -2.78
N LEU A 523 15.74 0.36 -2.54
CA LEU A 523 14.45 0.24 -3.23
C LEU A 523 13.52 1.42 -2.93
N VAL A 524 13.39 1.83 -1.67
CA VAL A 524 12.56 2.98 -1.26
C VAL A 524 13.06 4.26 -1.93
N ILE A 525 14.38 4.49 -1.92
CA ILE A 525 14.98 5.66 -2.57
C ILE A 525 14.73 5.63 -4.07
N ARG A 526 14.89 4.48 -4.75
CA ARG A 526 14.62 4.35 -6.19
C ARG A 526 13.15 4.58 -6.54
N LEU A 527 12.21 4.08 -5.72
CA LEU A 527 10.78 4.30 -5.93
C LEU A 527 10.44 5.79 -5.81
N LEU A 528 10.85 6.44 -4.72
CA LEU A 528 10.60 7.86 -4.49
C LEU A 528 11.30 8.76 -5.51
N TRP A 529 12.52 8.40 -5.95
CA TRP A 529 13.20 9.09 -7.05
C TRP A 529 12.45 8.97 -8.38
N ARG A 530 11.76 7.85 -8.62
CA ARG A 530 10.99 7.62 -9.86
C ARG A 530 9.59 8.24 -9.83
N ASP A 531 9.12 8.72 -8.68
CA ASP A 531 7.85 9.47 -8.59
C ASP A 531 7.95 10.83 -9.32
N LEU A 532 9.17 11.33 -9.54
CA LEU A 532 9.42 12.60 -10.24
C LEU A 532 10.31 12.40 -11.47
N PRO A 533 10.07 13.16 -12.56
CA PRO A 533 10.93 13.15 -13.73
C PRO A 533 12.24 13.87 -13.46
N HIS A 534 13.35 13.23 -13.85
CA HIS A 534 14.70 13.78 -13.76
C HIS A 534 15.37 13.73 -15.14
N PRO A 535 15.69 14.88 -15.78
CA PRO A 535 15.22 16.23 -15.42
C PRO A 535 13.71 16.40 -15.64
N PRO A 536 13.08 17.46 -15.10
CA PRO A 536 11.67 17.74 -15.32
C PRO A 536 11.30 17.87 -16.81
N LEU A 537 10.14 17.32 -17.19
CA LEU A 537 9.74 17.18 -18.60
C LEU A 537 8.92 18.35 -19.16
N GLY A 538 8.31 19.18 -18.31
CA GLY A 538 7.38 20.23 -18.73
C GLY A 538 7.70 21.61 -18.13
N TYR A 539 7.92 22.61 -18.97
CA TYR A 539 8.04 24.02 -18.57
C TYR A 539 6.77 24.78 -18.95
N PHE A 540 6.41 25.80 -18.16
CA PHE A 540 5.25 26.63 -18.47
C PHE A 540 5.41 27.47 -19.74
N PHE A 541 6.62 27.94 -19.97
CA PHE A 541 7.02 28.61 -21.20
C PHE A 541 8.52 28.45 -21.40
N ILE A 542 8.96 28.69 -22.63
CA ILE A 542 10.37 28.81 -22.97
C ILE A 542 10.71 30.31 -22.85
N PRO A 543 11.67 30.72 -22.01
CA PRO A 543 12.02 32.14 -21.87
C PRO A 543 12.46 32.78 -23.19
N ASP A 544 12.03 34.02 -23.43
CA ASP A 544 12.46 34.85 -24.58
C ASP A 544 13.90 35.32 -24.36
N GLY A 545 14.85 34.42 -24.65
CA GLY A 545 16.26 34.60 -24.35
C GLY A 545 16.61 34.03 -22.99
N VAL A 546 17.50 33.03 -22.98
CA VAL A 546 18.07 32.52 -21.75
C VAL A 546 19.16 33.51 -21.32
N PRO A 547 19.11 34.09 -20.11
CA PRO A 547 20.19 34.91 -19.60
C PRO A 547 21.50 34.16 -19.79
N ALA A 548 22.49 34.81 -20.41
CA ALA A 548 23.81 34.21 -20.50
C ALA A 548 24.25 33.87 -19.07
N PRO A 549 24.70 32.63 -18.80
CA PRO A 549 25.24 32.29 -17.50
C PRO A 549 26.24 33.36 -17.06
N ILE A 550 26.20 33.77 -15.79
CA ILE A 550 26.97 34.91 -15.28
C ILE A 550 28.42 34.84 -15.79
N PRO A 551 28.90 35.86 -16.54
CA PRO A 551 30.27 35.90 -17.05
C PRO A 551 31.28 35.89 -15.89
N GLU A 552 32.33 35.11 -16.10
CA GLU A 552 33.40 34.76 -15.15
C GLU A 552 33.92 35.97 -14.35
N SER A 553 34.15 35.79 -13.05
CA SER A 553 35.18 36.58 -12.37
C SER A 553 36.50 36.23 -13.08
N THR A 554 37.09 37.21 -13.78
CA THR A 554 38.34 37.10 -14.53
C THR A 554 39.58 36.86 -13.63
N SER A 555 39.37 36.53 -12.35
CA SER A 555 40.40 36.53 -11.32
C SER A 555 41.16 35.21 -11.19
N SER A 556 40.67 34.03 -11.59
CA SER A 556 41.36 32.77 -11.27
C SER A 556 41.53 31.74 -12.41
N ASN A 557 42.66 31.02 -12.37
CA ASN A 557 42.93 29.78 -13.13
C ASN A 557 42.14 28.56 -12.56
N THR A 558 41.06 28.78 -11.81
CA THR A 558 40.35 27.72 -11.08
C THR A 558 39.28 27.05 -11.95
N ARG A 559 39.09 25.73 -11.79
CA ARG A 559 38.15 24.94 -12.61
C ARG A 559 36.71 25.46 -12.43
N ARG A 560 36.09 25.91 -13.53
CA ARG A 560 34.78 26.59 -13.61
C ARG A 560 33.61 25.89 -12.91
N TYR A 561 33.63 24.57 -12.81
CA TYR A 561 32.58 23.77 -12.17
C TYR A 561 32.89 23.44 -10.70
N ALA A 562 34.04 23.81 -10.12
CA ALA A 562 34.38 23.39 -8.77
C ALA A 562 33.53 24.06 -7.66
N PHE A 563 32.85 25.17 -7.96
CA PHE A 563 32.14 25.98 -6.97
C PHE A 563 30.69 26.28 -7.34
N ARG A 564 29.91 26.60 -6.30
CA ARG A 564 28.52 27.08 -6.42
C ARG A 564 28.51 28.52 -6.99
N SER A 565 28.01 28.68 -8.21
CA SER A 565 27.68 29.97 -8.83
C SER A 565 26.62 30.73 -8.01
N ALA A 566 26.48 32.03 -8.27
CA ALA A 566 25.56 32.88 -7.50
C ALA A 566 24.08 32.59 -7.77
N ASP A 567 23.73 32.27 -9.02
CA ASP A 567 22.37 32.05 -9.52
C ASP A 567 22.00 30.56 -9.68
N GLY A 568 22.91 29.64 -9.37
CA GLY A 568 22.70 28.20 -9.58
C GLY A 568 23.00 27.72 -11.00
N SER A 569 23.48 28.58 -11.90
CA SER A 569 23.97 28.16 -13.22
C SER A 569 25.19 27.23 -13.12
N ASN A 570 25.40 26.36 -14.12
CA ASN A 570 26.51 25.41 -14.19
C ASN A 570 26.54 24.34 -13.07
N TYR A 571 25.43 24.18 -12.32
CA TYR A 571 25.27 23.06 -11.39
C TYR A 571 25.08 21.75 -12.14
N ASN A 572 24.36 21.77 -13.26
CA ASN A 572 24.39 20.67 -14.22
C ASN A 572 25.40 20.99 -15.34
N VAL A 573 26.36 20.09 -15.57
CA VAL A 573 27.44 20.27 -16.55
C VAL A 573 26.94 20.12 -18.00
N HIS A 574 25.89 19.32 -18.21
CA HIS A 574 25.30 19.07 -19.53
C HIS A 574 24.26 20.13 -19.91
N MET A 575 23.56 20.70 -18.91
CA MET A 575 22.56 21.74 -19.11
C MET A 575 22.77 22.87 -18.09
N PRO A 576 23.69 23.81 -18.37
CA PRO A 576 24.11 24.86 -17.42
C PRO A 576 23.00 25.76 -16.86
N THR A 577 21.84 25.83 -17.51
CA THR A 577 20.72 26.68 -17.12
C THR A 577 19.67 25.94 -16.29
N LEU A 578 19.85 24.62 -16.09
CA LEU A 578 18.95 23.78 -15.30
C LEU A 578 18.96 24.23 -13.83
N GLY A 579 17.83 24.69 -13.33
CA GLY A 579 17.65 25.13 -11.94
C GLY A 579 18.25 26.50 -11.63
N MET A 580 18.66 27.26 -12.65
CA MET A 580 19.15 28.63 -12.52
C MET A 580 18.02 29.57 -12.03
N ALA A 581 18.37 30.56 -11.21
CA ALA A 581 17.48 31.63 -10.78
C ALA A 581 16.99 32.48 -11.96
N GLY A 582 15.79 33.04 -11.84
CA GLY A 582 15.12 33.80 -12.89
C GLY A 582 14.49 32.93 -13.99
N MET A 583 14.43 31.61 -13.79
CA MET A 583 13.82 30.66 -14.74
C MET A 583 12.37 30.32 -14.35
N PRO A 584 11.53 29.94 -15.31
CA PRO A 584 10.17 29.50 -15.03
C PRO A 584 10.12 28.24 -14.17
N TYR A 585 9.12 28.15 -13.29
CA TYR A 585 8.74 26.90 -12.64
C TYR A 585 8.42 25.83 -13.69
N VAL A 586 8.62 24.57 -13.31
CA VAL A 586 8.15 23.43 -14.12
C VAL A 586 6.75 22.99 -13.68
N ARG A 587 6.10 22.23 -14.55
CA ARG A 587 4.82 21.58 -14.28
C ARG A 587 4.99 20.08 -14.44
N ASN A 588 4.72 19.35 -13.36
CA ASN A 588 4.86 17.90 -13.34
C ASN A 588 3.56 17.20 -13.72
N VAL A 589 2.41 17.78 -13.35
CA VAL A 589 1.10 17.15 -13.55
C VAL A 589 0.35 17.82 -14.69
N PRO A 590 0.16 17.14 -15.84
CA PRO A 590 -0.67 17.67 -16.90
C PRO A 590 -2.12 17.77 -16.41
N SER A 591 -2.79 18.89 -16.68
CA SER A 591 -4.23 18.94 -16.41
C SER A 591 -4.98 18.16 -17.49
N THR A 592 -5.85 17.27 -17.03
CA THR A 592 -6.77 16.48 -17.84
C THR A 592 -8.23 16.93 -17.65
N SER A 593 -8.50 17.72 -16.61
CA SER A 593 -9.83 18.21 -16.28
C SER A 593 -10.22 19.45 -17.09
N GLY A 594 -11.38 19.38 -17.74
CA GLY A 594 -11.99 20.48 -18.52
C GLY A 594 -12.63 21.57 -17.67
N THR A 595 -12.42 21.59 -16.35
CA THR A 595 -12.99 22.59 -15.43
C THR A 595 -12.44 23.98 -15.74
N LEU A 596 -13.28 24.83 -16.36
CA LEU A 596 -12.94 26.22 -16.64
C LEU A 596 -12.87 27.01 -15.33
N ASN A 597 -11.85 27.86 -15.18
CA ASN A 597 -11.62 28.75 -14.02
C ASN A 597 -12.87 29.55 -13.57
N LYS A 598 -13.81 29.85 -14.48
CA LYS A 598 -15.06 30.58 -14.19
C LYS A 598 -16.05 29.82 -13.30
N SER A 599 -15.89 28.50 -13.18
CA SER A 599 -16.78 27.63 -12.38
C SER A 599 -16.31 27.43 -10.93
N LEU A 600 -15.14 27.97 -10.56
CA LEU A 600 -14.54 27.77 -9.24
C LEU A 600 -15.09 28.75 -8.19
N PRO A 601 -15.15 28.35 -6.91
CA PRO A 601 -15.59 29.23 -5.83
C PRO A 601 -14.68 30.46 -5.65
N LYS A 602 -15.21 31.52 -5.03
CA LYS A 602 -14.40 32.68 -4.64
C LYS A 602 -13.32 32.27 -3.62
N ALA A 603 -12.10 32.78 -3.78
CA ALA A 603 -10.97 32.45 -2.90
C ALA A 603 -11.23 32.87 -1.45
N GLU A 604 -11.93 33.99 -1.27
CA GLU A 604 -12.39 34.51 0.02
C GLU A 604 -13.27 33.49 0.75
N ALA A 605 -14.29 32.96 0.05
CA ALA A 605 -15.22 31.98 0.61
C ALA A 605 -14.50 30.67 0.97
N ILE A 606 -13.54 30.23 0.14
CA ILE A 606 -12.71 29.06 0.44
C ILE A 606 -11.92 29.27 1.72
N PHE A 607 -11.25 30.42 1.88
CA PHE A 607 -10.49 30.69 3.09
C PHE A 607 -11.41 30.71 4.32
N ASP A 608 -12.49 31.49 4.26
CA ASP A 608 -13.38 31.70 5.40
C ASP A 608 -14.10 30.40 5.85
N GLU A 609 -14.42 29.49 4.91
CA GLU A 609 -15.11 28.24 5.21
C GLU A 609 -14.17 27.05 5.50
N LEU A 610 -13.02 26.95 4.83
CA LEU A 610 -12.16 25.74 4.87
C LEU A 610 -10.79 25.96 5.53
N LEU A 611 -10.23 27.17 5.52
CA LEU A 611 -8.82 27.40 5.92
C LEU A 611 -8.66 28.24 7.19
N LYS A 612 -9.56 29.20 7.44
CA LYS A 612 -9.51 30.10 8.60
C LYS A 612 -9.51 29.32 9.91
N ARG A 613 -8.52 29.60 10.77
CA ARG A 613 -8.34 28.96 12.08
C ARG A 613 -9.55 29.15 12.98
N ASP A 614 -10.09 28.06 13.50
CA ASP A 614 -11.13 28.09 14.54
C ASP A 614 -10.54 27.97 15.95
N ASP A 615 -9.65 27.00 16.15
CA ASP A 615 -8.94 26.77 17.40
C ASP A 615 -7.45 26.46 17.17
N PHE A 616 -6.65 26.70 18.21
CA PHE A 616 -5.26 26.26 18.23
C PHE A 616 -5.17 24.84 18.78
N THR A 617 -4.66 23.93 17.95
CA THR A 617 -4.31 22.56 18.34
C THR A 617 -2.81 22.40 18.26
N GLU A 618 -2.16 21.94 19.34
CA GLU A 618 -0.72 21.67 19.35
C GLU A 618 -0.33 20.56 18.37
N HIS A 619 0.87 20.67 17.81
CA HIS A 619 1.39 19.71 16.86
C HIS A 619 1.52 18.31 17.49
N PRO A 620 0.88 17.27 16.92
CA PRO A 620 0.80 15.94 17.56
C PRO A 620 2.16 15.26 17.74
N GLY A 621 3.12 15.55 16.86
CA GLY A 621 4.50 15.06 16.96
C GLY A 621 5.37 15.78 18.02
N GLY A 622 4.90 16.88 18.61
CA GLY A 622 5.67 17.69 19.56
C GLY A 622 6.69 18.64 18.91
N LEU A 623 6.58 18.91 17.60
CA LEU A 623 7.46 19.85 16.90
C LEU A 623 7.27 21.28 17.42
N SER A 624 8.38 21.99 17.54
CA SER A 624 8.45 23.37 18.04
C SER A 624 8.27 24.41 16.92
N GLY A 625 8.04 25.67 17.29
CA GLY A 625 8.07 26.80 16.37
C GLY A 625 9.44 26.93 15.67
N LEU A 626 10.54 26.57 16.33
CA LEU A 626 11.88 26.60 15.74
C LEU A 626 12.03 25.64 14.55
N PHE A 627 11.34 24.48 14.58
CA PHE A 627 11.29 23.56 13.43
C PHE A 627 10.70 24.25 12.20
N PHE A 628 9.59 24.98 12.36
CA PHE A 628 8.94 25.68 11.24
C PHE A 628 9.65 26.99 10.86
N ALA A 629 10.36 27.64 11.79
CA ALA A 629 11.29 28.72 11.46
C ALA A 629 12.46 28.21 10.59
N PHE A 630 12.97 27.00 10.88
CA PHE A 630 13.96 26.35 10.01
C PHE A 630 13.36 25.91 8.68
N ALA A 631 12.11 25.43 8.67
CA ALA A 631 11.37 25.17 7.43
C ALA A 631 11.32 26.40 6.52
N ASN A 632 11.11 27.60 7.06
CA ASN A 632 11.16 28.83 6.27
C ASN A 632 12.53 29.03 5.60
N VAL A 633 13.65 28.75 6.28
CA VAL A 633 14.99 28.82 5.69
C VAL A 633 15.14 27.83 4.52
N VAL A 634 14.65 26.60 4.70
CA VAL A 634 14.65 25.56 3.65
C VAL A 634 13.80 25.98 2.45
N ILE A 635 12.56 26.39 2.69
CA ILE A 635 11.59 26.80 1.66
C ILE A 635 12.13 27.99 0.88
N HIS A 636 12.62 29.03 1.56
CA HIS A 636 13.13 30.23 0.90
C HIS A 636 14.46 30.04 0.19
N THR A 637 15.16 28.93 0.45
CA THR A 637 16.37 28.56 -0.33
C THR A 637 16.02 28.19 -1.76
N ILE A 638 14.87 27.57 -1.98
CA ILE A 638 14.45 27.09 -3.29
C ILE A 638 13.33 27.95 -3.90
N TYR A 639 12.50 28.64 -3.10
CA TYR A 639 11.37 29.42 -3.60
C TYR A 639 11.53 30.94 -3.42
N ASN A 640 11.49 31.63 -4.56
CA ASN A 640 11.29 33.08 -4.63
C ASN A 640 10.43 33.41 -5.86
N THR A 641 9.11 33.24 -5.76
CA THR A 641 8.19 33.62 -6.83
C THR A 641 8.33 35.11 -7.18
N ASN A 642 8.64 35.40 -8.44
CA ASN A 642 8.74 36.77 -8.93
C ASN A 642 7.39 37.50 -8.80
N TYR A 643 7.40 38.73 -8.30
CA TYR A 643 6.18 39.47 -7.99
C TYR A 643 5.43 40.00 -9.23
N ALA A 644 6.14 40.20 -10.34
CA ALA A 644 5.59 40.66 -11.61
C ALA A 644 5.09 39.48 -12.46
N ASP A 645 5.86 38.39 -12.49
CA ASP A 645 5.50 37.15 -13.16
C ASP A 645 5.54 35.96 -12.18
N TRP A 646 4.36 35.52 -11.72
CA TRP A 646 4.23 34.45 -10.74
C TRP A 646 4.65 33.06 -11.26
N MET A 647 5.04 32.97 -12.53
CA MET A 647 5.58 31.76 -13.16
C MET A 647 7.09 31.63 -13.05
N VAL A 648 7.78 32.70 -12.66
CA VAL A 648 9.23 32.73 -12.56
C VAL A 648 9.67 32.53 -11.11
N ASN A 649 10.71 31.73 -10.94
CA ASN A 649 11.42 31.59 -9.67
C ASN A 649 12.71 32.43 -9.71
N ASP A 650 12.78 33.48 -8.92
CA ASP A 650 13.97 34.33 -8.75
C ASP A 650 15.03 33.67 -7.83
N ALA A 651 14.78 32.48 -7.28
CA ALA A 651 15.76 31.68 -6.55
C ALA A 651 16.28 30.52 -7.41
N SER A 652 17.45 29.97 -7.05
CA SER A 652 17.92 28.72 -7.66
C SER A 652 17.04 27.55 -7.20
N SER A 653 16.98 26.49 -7.99
CA SER A 653 16.21 25.27 -7.63
C SER A 653 17.02 24.27 -6.80
N TYR A 654 18.05 24.74 -6.10
CA TYR A 654 19.02 23.91 -5.38
C TYR A 654 19.08 24.28 -3.90
N VAL A 655 19.48 23.33 -3.05
CA VAL A 655 19.65 23.53 -1.60
C VAL A 655 21.00 24.19 -1.30
N ASP A 656 21.18 25.43 -1.77
CA ASP A 656 22.46 26.14 -1.79
C ASP A 656 22.62 27.22 -0.70
N LEU A 657 21.62 27.37 0.18
CA LEU A 657 21.52 28.39 1.22
C LEU A 657 21.52 29.82 0.63
N SER A 658 20.90 30.01 -0.54
CA SER A 658 20.67 31.31 -1.17
C SER A 658 20.06 32.41 -0.28
N PRO A 659 19.28 32.18 0.80
CA PRO A 659 18.79 33.28 1.62
C PRO A 659 19.92 34.01 2.36
N LEU A 660 21.00 33.28 2.68
CA LEU A 660 22.23 33.86 3.24
C LEU A 660 23.07 34.54 2.14
N TYR A 661 23.35 33.82 1.05
CA TYR A 661 24.34 34.23 0.05
C TYR A 661 23.79 35.13 -1.06
N GLY A 662 22.51 35.00 -1.42
CA GLY A 662 21.89 35.64 -2.57
C GLY A 662 21.70 34.69 -3.76
N SER A 663 20.88 35.10 -4.72
CA SER A 663 20.58 34.38 -5.97
C SER A 663 21.14 35.11 -7.20
N SER A 664 21.98 36.12 -6.99
CA SER A 664 22.68 36.88 -8.04
C SER A 664 24.07 37.32 -7.57
N GLN A 665 24.98 37.59 -8.52
CA GLN A 665 26.34 38.01 -8.17
C GLN A 665 26.36 39.31 -7.36
N ALA A 666 25.44 40.24 -7.65
CA ALA A 666 25.32 41.50 -6.92
C ALA A 666 24.92 41.27 -5.44
N GLU A 667 24.04 40.32 -5.17
CA GLU A 667 23.64 39.96 -3.80
C GLU A 667 24.77 39.24 -3.07
N VAL A 668 25.43 38.28 -3.72
CA VAL A 668 26.64 37.62 -3.18
C VAL A 668 27.71 38.63 -2.83
N ASP A 669 27.98 39.58 -3.72
CA ASP A 669 28.97 40.62 -3.46
C ASP A 669 28.56 41.55 -2.31
N SER A 670 27.26 41.80 -2.12
CA SER A 670 26.76 42.69 -1.06
C SER A 670 27.02 42.16 0.36
N VAL A 671 27.12 40.83 0.53
CA VAL A 671 27.34 40.20 1.84
C VAL A 671 28.81 39.94 2.15
N ARG A 672 29.71 40.00 1.16
CA ARG A 672 31.15 39.69 1.30
C ARG A 672 31.95 40.89 1.80
N ARG A 673 32.98 40.64 2.62
CA ARG A 673 33.95 41.66 3.06
C ARG A 673 34.99 42.00 1.99
N LYS A 674 35.36 41.03 1.15
CA LYS A 674 36.39 41.14 0.10
C LYS A 674 37.74 41.64 0.63
N ASP A 675 38.12 41.20 1.83
CA ASP A 675 39.34 41.62 2.54
C ASP A 675 40.49 40.59 2.47
N GLY A 676 40.33 39.50 1.72
CA GLY A 676 41.31 38.42 1.60
C GLY A 676 41.09 37.27 2.58
N THR A 677 40.07 37.37 3.45
CA THR A 677 39.70 36.34 4.42
C THR A 677 38.56 35.44 3.95
N GLY A 678 37.89 35.80 2.84
CA GLY A 678 36.73 35.06 2.33
C GLY A 678 35.48 35.15 3.21
N ARG A 679 35.46 36.05 4.21
CA ARG A 679 34.36 36.20 5.18
C ARG A 679 33.21 37.05 4.65
N LEU A 680 32.04 36.82 5.24
CA LEU A 680 30.87 37.71 5.17
C LEU A 680 30.97 38.83 6.21
N TRP A 681 30.23 39.91 6.00
CA TRP A 681 29.96 40.88 7.06
C TRP A 681 29.28 40.20 8.27
N GLU A 682 29.49 40.73 9.47
CA GLU A 682 28.95 40.11 10.67
C GLU A 682 27.42 40.19 10.70
N ASP A 683 26.79 39.05 10.98
CA ASP A 683 25.35 38.88 11.19
C ASP A 683 24.48 39.45 10.05
N VAL A 684 24.88 39.25 8.79
CA VAL A 684 24.12 39.67 7.60
C VAL A 684 23.57 38.48 6.81
N PHE A 685 22.54 38.73 6.01
CA PHE A 685 22.03 37.80 5.00
C PHE A 685 21.44 38.59 3.80
N ALA A 686 21.44 37.95 2.63
CA ALA A 686 21.07 38.59 1.38
C ALA A 686 19.55 38.83 1.25
N ASP A 687 18.74 37.81 1.54
CA ASP A 687 17.29 37.84 1.28
C ASP A 687 16.54 38.71 2.28
N LYS A 688 16.22 39.93 1.87
CA LYS A 688 15.47 40.90 2.68
C LYS A 688 14.02 40.50 2.96
N ARG A 689 13.43 39.56 2.23
CA ARG A 689 12.02 39.15 2.43
C ARG A 689 11.81 38.54 3.82
N LEU A 690 12.84 37.87 4.33
CA LEU A 690 12.80 37.16 5.60
C LEU A 690 12.76 38.10 6.81
N LEU A 691 13.07 39.39 6.64
CA LEU A 691 12.90 40.42 7.67
C LEU A 691 11.42 40.64 8.06
N PHE A 692 10.49 40.15 7.24
CA PHE A 692 9.04 40.26 7.44
C PHE A 692 8.42 38.92 7.87
N MET A 693 9.26 37.99 8.32
CA MET A 693 8.87 36.73 8.93
C MET A 693 9.21 36.72 10.42
N THR A 694 8.84 35.65 11.10
CA THR A 694 9.08 35.51 12.54
C THR A 694 10.57 35.62 12.87
N PRO A 695 10.94 36.27 13.99
CA PRO A 695 12.34 36.58 14.33
C PRO A 695 13.29 35.37 14.33
N ALA A 696 12.80 34.19 14.70
CA ALA A 696 13.57 32.95 14.73
C ALA A 696 14.16 32.59 13.36
N THR A 697 13.45 32.87 12.27
CA THR A 697 13.93 32.64 10.89
C THR A 697 15.17 33.48 10.60
N CYS A 698 15.14 34.76 10.99
CA CYS A 698 16.29 35.67 10.85
C CYS A 698 17.45 35.28 11.76
N ALA A 699 17.18 34.88 13.01
CA ALA A 699 18.21 34.44 13.96
C ALA A 699 18.98 33.22 13.42
N LEU A 700 18.29 32.24 12.82
CA LEU A 700 18.93 31.09 12.18
C LEU A 700 19.89 31.51 11.05
N LEU A 701 19.51 32.46 10.20
CA LEU A 701 20.39 32.97 9.14
C LEU A 701 21.60 33.73 9.69
N VAL A 702 21.43 34.46 10.78
CA VAL A 702 22.56 35.05 11.51
C VAL A 702 23.52 33.95 11.97
N LEU A 703 23.02 32.84 12.52
CA LEU A 703 23.89 31.72 12.91
C LEU A 703 24.60 31.07 11.72
N PHE A 704 23.93 30.90 10.57
CA PHE A 704 24.58 30.41 9.35
C PHE A 704 25.64 31.39 8.80
N CYS A 705 25.43 32.69 8.94
CA CYS A 705 26.44 33.71 8.62
C CYS A 705 27.67 33.56 9.51
N ARG A 706 27.47 33.43 10.83
CA ARG A 706 28.54 33.16 11.79
C ARG A 706 29.25 31.85 11.52
N ASN A 707 28.52 30.80 11.14
CA ASN A 707 29.09 29.51 10.78
C ASN A 707 29.97 29.62 9.52
N HIS A 708 29.55 30.34 8.49
CA HIS A 708 30.39 30.62 7.33
C HIS A 708 31.69 31.34 7.72
N ASN A 709 31.61 32.38 8.57
CA ASN A 709 32.79 33.12 9.00
C ASN A 709 33.75 32.25 9.82
N TYR A 710 33.23 31.35 10.65
CA TYR A 710 34.02 30.34 11.35
C TYR A 710 34.71 29.38 10.36
N VAL A 711 33.96 28.83 9.40
CA VAL A 711 34.46 27.92 8.38
C VAL A 711 35.55 28.57 7.52
N ALA A 712 35.35 29.81 7.06
CA ALA A 712 36.34 30.58 6.31
C ALA A 712 37.63 30.77 7.12
N GLY A 713 37.51 31.12 8.40
CA GLY A 713 38.65 31.23 9.32
C GLY A 713 39.40 29.91 9.52
N ARG A 714 38.68 28.78 9.60
CA ARG A 714 39.30 27.45 9.69
C ARG A 714 40.02 27.07 8.41
N ILE A 715 39.39 27.22 7.24
CA ILE A 715 40.03 26.96 5.94
C ILE A 715 41.30 27.80 5.78
N TYR A 716 41.25 29.07 6.16
CA TYR A 716 42.40 29.97 6.15
C TYR A 716 43.52 29.51 7.09
N THR A 717 43.17 29.12 8.32
CA THR A 717 44.15 28.73 9.37
C THR A 717 44.78 27.37 9.10
N GLU A 718 43.98 26.37 8.72
CA GLU A 718 44.47 25.03 8.39
C GLU A 718 45.34 25.05 7.13
N ASN A 719 44.95 25.85 6.14
CA ASN A 719 45.69 26.08 4.90
C ASN A 719 46.28 24.77 4.31
N GLU A 720 45.43 23.74 4.17
CA GLU A 720 45.86 22.36 3.87
C GLU A 720 46.75 22.24 2.61
N ILE A 721 46.54 23.13 1.62
CA ILE A 721 47.30 23.19 0.36
C ILE A 721 48.48 24.17 0.42
N ARG A 722 48.66 24.90 1.53
CA ARG A 722 49.73 25.88 1.77
C ARG A 722 49.79 27.00 0.73
N THR A 723 48.64 27.45 0.25
CA THR A 723 48.52 28.50 -0.78
C THR A 723 48.16 29.86 -0.19
N PHE A 724 47.56 29.90 1.00
CA PHE A 724 47.11 31.16 1.61
C PHE A 724 48.22 31.88 2.38
N ARG A 725 48.21 33.22 2.32
CA ARG A 725 49.15 34.11 3.02
C ARG A 725 48.37 35.21 3.78
N GLU A 726 49.07 35.92 4.67
CA GLU A 726 48.54 37.08 5.37
C GLU A 726 47.99 38.13 4.38
N PRO A 727 46.69 38.52 4.44
CA PRO A 727 46.06 39.40 3.45
C PRO A 727 46.78 40.74 3.28
N VAL A 728 47.39 41.26 4.35
CA VAL A 728 48.15 42.50 4.35
C VAL A 728 49.43 42.44 3.52
N MET A 729 49.96 41.24 3.28
CA MET A 729 51.17 40.99 2.48
C MET A 729 50.87 40.78 0.99
N LEU A 730 49.59 40.69 0.61
CA LEU A 730 49.13 40.45 -0.75
C LEU A 730 48.82 41.77 -1.46
N ASN A 731 49.13 41.83 -2.76
CA ASN A 731 48.60 42.90 -3.61
C ASN A 731 47.08 42.72 -3.85
N ASP A 732 46.40 43.74 -4.37
CA ASP A 732 44.94 43.72 -4.52
C ASP A 732 44.42 42.55 -5.37
N LYS A 733 45.14 42.16 -6.44
CA LYS A 733 44.76 41.03 -7.29
C LYS A 733 44.91 39.71 -6.56
N GLU A 734 46.05 39.48 -5.91
CA GLU A 734 46.30 38.27 -5.12
C GLU A 734 45.31 38.16 -3.95
N ARG A 735 45.01 39.28 -3.28
CA ARG A 735 44.06 39.35 -2.17
C ARG A 735 42.65 39.00 -2.63
N ALA A 736 42.21 39.53 -3.78
CA ALA A 736 40.91 39.19 -4.37
C ALA A 736 40.82 37.70 -4.74
N MET A 737 41.86 37.14 -5.36
CA MET A 737 41.92 35.72 -5.71
C MET A 737 41.85 34.81 -4.47
N GLN A 738 42.59 35.17 -3.41
CA GLN A 738 42.55 34.44 -2.15
C GLN A 738 41.17 34.54 -1.49
N ASP A 739 40.57 35.73 -1.49
CA ASP A 739 39.22 35.94 -0.94
C ASP A 739 38.19 35.09 -1.67
N ASP A 740 38.21 35.07 -3.00
CA ASP A 740 37.32 34.24 -3.83
C ASP A 740 37.49 32.75 -3.51
N GLU A 741 38.73 32.25 -3.46
CA GLU A 741 39.01 30.84 -3.20
C GLU A 741 38.51 30.41 -1.80
N ILE A 742 38.80 31.19 -0.76
CA ILE A 742 38.36 30.88 0.61
C ILE A 742 36.84 31.00 0.72
N PHE A 743 36.26 32.06 0.16
CA PHE A 743 34.81 32.30 0.17
C PHE A 743 34.06 31.13 -0.47
N HIS A 744 34.46 30.71 -1.67
CA HIS A 744 33.75 29.66 -2.40
C HIS A 744 33.87 28.30 -1.71
N ARG A 745 35.02 27.97 -1.12
CA ARG A 745 35.17 26.76 -0.30
C ARG A 745 34.34 26.83 0.97
N ALA A 746 34.35 27.96 1.66
CA ALA A 746 33.54 28.16 2.87
C ALA A 746 32.03 28.12 2.56
N ARG A 747 31.61 28.62 1.40
CA ARG A 747 30.23 28.50 0.90
C ARG A 747 29.87 27.04 0.64
N LEU A 748 30.74 26.26 -0.03
CA LEU A 748 30.50 24.82 -0.26
C LEU A 748 30.31 24.08 1.06
N VAL A 749 31.21 24.27 2.02
CA VAL A 749 31.14 23.61 3.34
C VAL A 749 29.90 24.04 4.11
N ASN A 750 29.57 25.34 4.15
CA ASN A 750 28.40 25.81 4.89
C ASN A 750 27.07 25.37 4.26
N SER A 751 26.94 25.38 2.92
CA SER A 751 25.76 24.85 2.23
C SER A 751 25.63 23.33 2.41
N ALA A 752 26.75 22.60 2.39
CA ALA A 752 26.78 21.17 2.72
C ALA A 752 26.33 20.92 4.17
N PHE A 753 26.86 21.69 5.13
CA PHE A 753 26.49 21.59 6.54
C PHE A 753 25.00 21.86 6.75
N PHE A 754 24.45 22.89 6.07
CA PHE A 754 23.02 23.15 6.04
C PHE A 754 22.22 21.96 5.50
N ALA A 755 22.63 21.36 4.38
CA ALA A 755 21.98 20.16 3.84
C ALA A 755 22.06 18.96 4.81
N GLN A 756 23.13 18.84 5.60
CA GLN A 756 23.22 17.81 6.64
C GLN A 756 22.28 18.09 7.82
N ILE A 757 22.06 19.36 8.22
CA ILE A 757 20.98 19.68 9.17
C ILE A 757 19.61 19.30 8.59
N VAL A 758 19.39 19.55 7.30
CA VAL A 758 18.14 19.16 6.61
C VAL A 758 17.94 17.65 6.67
N LEU A 759 18.96 16.84 6.34
CA LEU A 759 18.86 15.38 6.29
C LEU A 759 18.84 14.73 7.68
N GLY A 760 19.61 15.27 8.64
CA GLY A 760 19.79 14.71 9.97
C GLY A 760 18.74 15.20 10.97
N ASP A 761 18.62 16.50 11.16
CA ASP A 761 17.73 17.06 12.18
C ASP A 761 16.30 17.22 11.65
N TYR A 762 16.15 17.85 10.47
CA TYR A 762 14.84 18.25 9.95
C TYR A 762 14.05 17.05 9.40
N VAL A 763 14.62 16.25 8.49
CA VAL A 763 14.00 15.00 8.02
C VAL A 763 13.86 13.99 9.17
N GLY A 764 14.79 14.00 10.14
CA GLY A 764 14.67 13.24 11.38
C GLY A 764 13.39 13.59 12.16
N GLY A 765 13.09 14.89 12.28
CA GLY A 765 11.82 15.39 12.83
C GLY A 765 10.60 15.01 11.98
N ILE A 766 10.70 15.11 10.65
CA ILE A 766 9.60 14.77 9.72
C ILE A 766 9.17 13.31 9.83
N LEU A 767 10.14 12.40 9.98
CA LEU A 767 9.90 10.96 10.10
C LEU A 767 9.67 10.51 11.55
N GLY A 768 9.77 11.42 12.53
CA GLY A 768 9.60 11.12 13.95
C GLY A 768 10.75 10.30 14.55
N LEU A 769 11.91 10.26 13.89
CA LEU A 769 13.05 9.42 14.29
C LEU A 769 13.69 9.91 15.59
N THR A 770 13.88 11.22 15.73
CA THR A 770 14.39 11.82 16.97
C THR A 770 13.46 11.55 18.15
N ARG A 771 12.14 11.74 17.96
CA ARG A 771 11.09 11.41 18.94
C ARG A 771 11.17 9.96 19.41
N ASP A 772 11.40 9.05 18.47
CA ASP A 772 11.43 7.60 18.72
C ASP A 772 12.81 7.09 19.22
N GLY A 773 13.78 7.99 19.41
CA GLY A 773 15.12 7.62 19.89
C GLY A 773 16.01 6.93 18.84
N LEU A 774 15.73 7.14 17.55
CA LEU A 774 16.40 6.43 16.45
C LEU A 774 17.38 7.36 15.71
N SER A 775 18.67 7.02 15.74
CA SER A 775 19.73 7.76 15.03
C SER A 775 19.86 7.41 13.55
N TRP A 776 19.09 6.43 13.06
CA TRP A 776 19.09 6.03 11.64
C TRP A 776 18.63 7.18 10.74
N ARG A 777 19.20 7.31 9.54
CA ARG A 777 18.80 8.29 8.51
C ARG A 777 18.83 7.64 7.13
N LEU A 778 17.93 8.10 6.25
CA LEU A 778 17.93 7.73 4.83
C LEU A 778 19.21 8.21 4.15
N LYS A 779 19.94 7.28 3.54
CA LYS A 779 21.22 7.51 2.85
C LYS A 779 21.01 8.01 1.42
N LEU A 780 20.32 9.14 1.28
CA LEU A 780 19.91 9.70 -0.02
C LEU A 780 21.08 10.00 -0.96
N LEU A 781 22.24 10.32 -0.38
CA LEU A 781 23.44 10.75 -1.10
C LEU A 781 24.33 9.57 -1.53
N GLU A 782 24.11 8.36 -1.02
CA GLU A 782 24.95 7.20 -1.36
C GLU A 782 24.73 6.75 -2.83
N SER A 783 25.84 6.41 -3.49
CA SER A 783 25.80 5.81 -4.82
C SER A 783 25.26 4.38 -4.73
N MET A 784 24.31 4.06 -5.61
CA MET A 784 23.60 2.78 -5.60
C MET A 784 23.43 2.26 -7.01
N ARG A 785 23.30 0.93 -7.14
CA ARG A 785 22.97 0.26 -8.39
C ARG A 785 21.54 -0.24 -8.36
N ASP A 786 20.93 -0.27 -9.55
CA ASP A 786 19.66 -0.92 -9.79
C ASP A 786 19.88 -2.43 -10.01
N ILE A 787 18.80 -3.22 -10.01
CA ILE A 787 18.84 -4.67 -10.15
C ILE A 787 19.45 -5.11 -11.49
N ASN A 788 19.31 -4.29 -12.53
CA ASN A 788 19.94 -4.48 -13.83
C ASN A 788 21.43 -4.05 -13.85
N ARG A 789 22.02 -3.75 -12.68
CA ARG A 789 23.38 -3.26 -12.46
C ARG A 789 23.68 -1.85 -13.02
N ALA A 790 22.69 -1.15 -13.56
CA ALA A 790 22.82 0.26 -13.93
C ALA A 790 22.98 1.13 -12.68
N TRP A 791 23.68 2.24 -12.80
CA TRP A 791 23.78 3.21 -11.71
C TRP A 791 22.46 3.96 -11.54
N THR A 792 21.99 4.09 -10.31
CA THR A 792 20.89 5.01 -10.01
C THR A 792 21.43 6.44 -10.13
N PRO A 793 20.91 7.28 -11.04
CA PRO A 793 21.50 8.58 -11.32
C PRO A 793 21.65 9.49 -10.09
N GLN A 794 22.64 10.38 -10.14
CA GLN A 794 22.96 11.42 -9.15
C GLN A 794 23.50 12.64 -9.89
N GLY A 795 23.27 13.84 -9.35
CA GLY A 795 23.81 15.07 -9.94
C GLY A 795 23.19 15.44 -11.29
N GLU A 796 22.00 14.93 -11.63
CA GLU A 796 21.30 15.25 -12.89
C GLU A 796 20.63 16.64 -12.88
N GLY A 797 20.76 17.39 -11.79
CA GLY A 797 20.16 18.70 -11.58
C GLY A 797 18.70 18.65 -11.19
N ASN A 798 18.13 19.82 -10.87
CA ASN A 798 16.76 19.96 -10.40
C ASN A 798 16.11 21.24 -10.92
N VAL A 799 14.80 21.21 -11.17
CA VAL A 799 13.95 22.41 -11.26
C VAL A 799 12.70 22.15 -10.44
N ILE A 800 12.39 23.07 -9.53
CA ILE A 800 11.22 22.92 -8.68
C ILE A 800 9.94 23.23 -9.45
N SER A 801 8.89 22.47 -9.13
CA SER A 801 7.60 22.61 -9.78
C SER A 801 6.68 23.58 -9.03
N VAL A 802 5.65 24.07 -9.73
CA VAL A 802 4.61 24.89 -9.08
C VAL A 802 3.81 24.08 -8.05
N GLU A 803 3.58 22.78 -8.30
CA GLU A 803 2.89 21.89 -7.37
C GLU A 803 3.64 21.81 -6.04
N PHE A 804 4.97 21.69 -6.09
CA PHE A 804 5.81 21.70 -4.88
C PHE A 804 5.83 23.07 -4.20
N ASN A 805 5.88 24.19 -4.95
CA ASN A 805 5.75 25.53 -4.35
C ASN A 805 4.45 25.67 -3.52
N LEU A 806 3.34 25.14 -4.04
CA LEU A 806 2.05 25.17 -3.37
C LEU A 806 2.00 24.25 -2.14
N MET A 807 2.67 23.10 -2.20
CA MET A 807 2.74 22.12 -1.12
C MET A 807 3.49 22.65 0.13
N TYR A 808 4.54 23.44 -0.06
CA TYR A 808 5.38 23.93 1.05
C TYR A 808 4.79 25.09 1.87
N ARG A 809 3.55 25.51 1.60
CA ARG A 809 2.90 26.60 2.35
C ARG A 809 2.27 26.09 3.64
N TRP A 810 3.07 25.90 4.69
CA TRP A 810 2.62 25.27 5.94
C TRP A 810 2.08 26.27 6.97
N HIS A 811 1.38 27.31 6.53
CA HIS A 811 0.93 28.40 7.40
C HIS A 811 0.04 27.95 8.57
N ALA A 812 -0.67 26.83 8.42
CA ALA A 812 -1.48 26.22 9.48
C ALA A 812 -0.67 25.89 10.75
N THR A 813 0.63 25.64 10.61
CA THR A 813 1.52 25.18 11.69
C THR A 813 2.09 26.29 12.57
N SER A 814 1.76 27.55 12.28
CA SER A 814 2.22 28.71 13.06
C SER A 814 1.85 28.58 14.54
N SER A 815 2.83 28.70 15.43
CA SER A 815 2.64 28.64 16.89
C SER A 815 1.74 29.77 17.39
N GLN A 816 1.28 29.71 18.64
CA GLN A 816 0.51 30.82 19.22
C GLN A 816 1.31 32.12 19.24
N ASP A 817 2.60 32.06 19.57
CA ASP A 817 3.44 33.25 19.68
C ASP A 817 3.78 33.82 18.29
N ASP A 818 4.04 32.96 17.31
CA ASP A 818 4.16 33.39 15.91
C ASP A 818 2.87 34.04 15.41
N THR A 819 1.71 33.50 15.81
CA THR A 819 0.39 34.07 15.45
C THR A 819 0.22 35.47 16.04
N LYS A 820 0.53 35.66 17.33
CA LYS A 820 0.49 36.99 17.97
C LYS A 820 1.44 37.97 17.29
N TRP A 821 2.65 37.52 16.94
CA TRP A 821 3.62 38.33 16.21
C TRP A 821 3.09 38.74 14.85
N MET A 822 2.53 37.80 14.08
CA MET A 822 1.94 38.07 12.76
C MET A 822 0.75 39.02 12.86
N ASP A 823 -0.16 38.84 13.81
CA ASP A 823 -1.31 39.71 14.01
C ASP A 823 -0.86 41.15 14.29
N LYS A 824 0.15 41.34 15.16
CA LYS A 824 0.75 42.66 15.43
C LYS A 824 1.42 43.23 14.19
N PHE A 825 2.22 42.43 13.49
CA PHE A 825 2.94 42.86 12.29
C PHE A 825 1.98 43.32 11.19
N PHE A 826 0.96 42.52 10.87
CA PHE A 826 -0.02 42.83 9.83
C PHE A 826 -0.94 43.99 10.23
N SER A 827 -1.34 44.09 11.49
CA SER A 827 -2.08 45.24 11.99
C SER A 827 -1.29 46.54 11.78
N ASN A 828 0.01 46.54 12.10
CA ASN A 828 0.87 47.70 11.86
C ASN A 828 1.09 47.98 10.37
N LEU A 829 1.30 46.93 9.56
CA LEU A 829 1.52 47.02 8.12
C LEU A 829 0.32 47.64 7.38
N PHE A 830 -0.89 47.35 7.85
CA PHE A 830 -2.15 47.81 7.25
C PHE A 830 -2.86 48.88 8.07
N HIS A 831 -2.15 49.55 8.98
CA HIS A 831 -2.67 50.66 9.79
C HIS A 831 -3.98 50.34 10.53
N GLY A 832 -4.09 49.11 11.06
CA GLY A 832 -5.25 48.62 11.80
C GLY A 832 -6.46 48.26 10.93
N LYS A 833 -6.32 48.21 9.59
CA LYS A 833 -7.40 47.80 8.69
C LYS A 833 -7.82 46.34 8.99
N PRO A 834 -9.14 46.06 9.12
CA PRO A 834 -9.63 44.69 9.36
C PRO A 834 -9.21 43.70 8.26
N ASN A 835 -8.88 42.46 8.66
CA ASN A 835 -8.33 41.42 7.77
C ASN A 835 -9.25 41.05 6.58
N ASP A 836 -10.57 41.14 6.76
CA ASP A 836 -11.57 40.87 5.74
C ASP A 836 -11.71 41.98 4.69
N GLN A 837 -11.20 43.18 4.98
CA GLN A 837 -11.24 44.36 4.10
C GLN A 837 -9.92 44.60 3.34
N ILE A 838 -8.87 43.85 3.64
CA ILE A 838 -7.57 43.97 2.96
C ILE A 838 -7.66 43.34 1.57
N THR A 839 -7.32 44.13 0.55
CA THR A 839 -7.28 43.70 -0.86
C THR A 839 -5.87 43.36 -1.32
N ILE A 840 -5.74 42.68 -2.46
CA ILE A 840 -4.43 42.38 -3.07
C ILE A 840 -3.67 43.67 -3.42
N ASN A 841 -4.37 44.75 -3.78
CA ASN A 841 -3.73 46.03 -4.07
C ASN A 841 -3.20 46.68 -2.79
N ASP A 842 -3.97 46.66 -1.69
CA ASP A 842 -3.48 47.12 -0.38
C ASP A 842 -2.20 46.37 0.01
N PHE A 843 -2.19 45.04 -0.15
CA PHE A 843 -1.01 44.22 0.12
C PHE A 843 0.19 44.63 -0.75
N LYS A 844 0.00 44.81 -2.06
CA LYS A 844 1.07 45.24 -2.99
C LYS A 844 1.64 46.60 -2.61
N GLU A 845 0.79 47.55 -2.23
CA GLU A 845 1.21 48.88 -1.82
C GLU A 845 1.99 48.85 -0.50
N ALA A 846 1.47 48.13 0.50
CA ALA A 846 2.13 47.96 1.79
C ALA A 846 3.49 47.26 1.64
N ALA A 847 3.55 46.16 0.88
CA ALA A 847 4.78 45.44 0.59
C ALA A 847 5.80 46.34 -0.13
N ARG A 848 5.39 47.09 -1.17
CA ARG A 848 6.28 48.05 -1.85
C ARG A 848 6.79 49.13 -0.91
N GLY A 849 5.92 49.65 -0.04
CA GLY A 849 6.27 50.65 0.96
C GLY A 849 7.35 50.16 1.92
N VAL A 850 7.20 48.95 2.47
CA VAL A 850 8.18 48.38 3.40
C VAL A 850 9.47 47.97 2.70
N MET A 851 9.39 47.36 1.52
CA MET A 851 10.57 46.96 0.73
C MET A 851 11.42 48.16 0.31
N SER A 852 10.81 49.30 0.02
CA SER A 852 11.54 50.53 -0.36
C SER A 852 12.24 51.21 0.82
N LYS A 853 11.66 51.11 2.02
CA LYS A 853 12.25 51.63 3.28
C LYS A 853 13.37 50.73 3.84
N THR A 854 13.42 49.47 3.42
CA THR A 854 14.45 48.52 3.87
C THR A 854 15.83 48.97 3.38
N PRO A 855 16.84 49.11 4.27
CA PRO A 855 18.17 49.54 3.88
C PRO A 855 18.80 48.66 2.78
N LYS A 856 19.33 49.31 1.73
CA LYS A 856 20.07 48.62 0.66
C LYS A 856 21.33 47.95 1.21
N ASP A 857 22.08 48.66 2.04
CA ASP A 857 23.25 48.16 2.75
C ASP A 857 22.83 47.08 3.75
N VAL A 858 23.26 45.84 3.51
CA VAL A 858 22.91 44.66 4.33
C VAL A 858 23.31 44.81 5.79
N ARG A 859 24.37 45.58 6.07
CA ARG A 859 24.89 45.81 7.43
C ARG A 859 23.98 46.69 8.28
N LYS A 860 23.09 47.45 7.63
CA LYS A 860 22.12 48.33 8.30
C LYS A 860 20.77 47.66 8.52
N ARG A 861 20.57 46.45 8.00
CA ARG A 861 19.34 45.69 8.19
C ARG A 861 19.29 45.12 9.60
N SER A 862 18.11 45.18 10.19
CA SER A 862 17.80 44.63 11.50
C SER A 862 16.39 44.04 11.52
N PHE A 863 16.11 43.18 12.50
CA PHE A 863 14.84 42.51 12.74
C PHE A 863 14.57 42.47 14.26
N ASN A 864 13.31 42.31 14.65
CA ASN A 864 12.88 42.27 16.05
C ASN A 864 13.46 43.40 16.92
N GLU A 865 13.63 44.60 16.33
CA GLU A 865 14.18 45.79 16.98
C GLU A 865 15.61 45.61 17.56
N LEU A 866 16.32 44.55 17.14
CA LEU A 866 17.69 44.28 17.53
C LEU A 866 18.63 45.43 17.14
N LYS A 867 19.63 45.68 17.98
CA LYS A 867 20.70 46.64 17.70
C LYS A 867 22.03 45.90 17.60
N ARG A 868 22.85 46.34 16.64
CA ARG A 868 24.21 45.83 16.45
C ARG A 868 25.18 46.56 17.38
N GLY A 869 26.17 45.84 17.88
CA GLY A 869 27.31 46.38 18.59
C GLY A 869 28.31 47.07 17.65
N PRO A 870 29.39 47.66 18.20
CA PRO A 870 30.46 48.31 17.42
C PRO A 870 31.19 47.36 16.47
N ASP A 871 31.19 46.06 16.76
CA ASP A 871 31.75 44.99 15.93
C ASP A 871 30.82 44.57 14.77
N GLY A 872 29.61 45.13 14.70
CA GLY A 872 28.60 44.81 13.69
C GLY A 872 27.74 43.59 14.04
N ARG A 873 27.96 42.92 15.17
CA ARG A 873 27.20 41.74 15.61
C ARG A 873 25.98 42.13 16.43
N PHE A 874 24.96 41.29 16.41
CA PHE A 874 23.90 41.31 17.42
C PHE A 874 24.38 40.64 18.71
N SER A 875 23.82 41.06 19.85
CA SER A 875 24.13 40.44 21.15
C SER A 875 23.67 38.99 21.20
N ASP A 876 24.55 38.09 21.65
CA ASP A 876 24.27 36.67 21.85
C ASP A 876 23.26 36.46 22.99
N GLY A 877 23.46 37.22 24.08
CA GLY A 877 22.62 37.25 25.29
C GLY A 877 23.27 38.03 26.46
N GLY A 878 22.54 38.30 27.55
CA GLY A 878 22.97 39.12 28.70
C GLY A 878 23.02 38.40 30.06
N GLU A 879 24.02 38.75 30.89
CA GLU A 879 24.28 38.17 32.24
C GLU A 879 23.43 38.75 33.38
N THR A 880 22.65 39.81 33.15
CA THR A 880 21.88 40.51 34.20
C THR A 880 20.38 40.23 34.12
N ARG A 881 19.93 39.09 34.64
CA ARG A 881 18.56 38.96 35.19
C ARG A 881 18.63 39.04 36.72
N SER A 882 18.88 40.24 37.24
CA SER A 882 18.44 40.61 38.59
C SER A 882 16.91 40.75 38.55
N GLN A 883 16.24 40.31 39.60
CA GLN A 883 14.79 40.11 39.75
C GLN A 883 13.89 41.37 39.64
N THR A 884 14.29 42.43 38.93
CA THR A 884 13.54 43.71 38.97
C THR A 884 13.46 44.50 37.67
N LEU A 885 13.50 43.87 36.49
CA LEU A 885 13.16 44.55 35.24
C LEU A 885 12.30 43.66 34.33
N THR A 886 10.99 43.72 34.55
CA THR A 886 10.00 43.64 33.45
C THR A 886 10.22 44.86 32.54
N LEU A 887 10.47 44.66 31.24
CA LEU A 887 9.86 45.53 30.23
C LEU A 887 9.15 44.63 29.23
N SER A 888 7.93 44.30 29.59
CA SER A 888 6.83 44.61 28.69
C SER A 888 6.49 46.11 28.80
N ASP A 889 5.90 46.61 27.72
CA ASP A 889 5.18 47.89 27.51
C ASP A 889 5.92 49.16 27.02
N ASP A 890 7.24 49.36 27.18
CA ASP A 890 7.87 50.64 26.74
C ASP A 890 9.40 50.65 26.40
N GLY A 891 10.05 49.52 26.12
CA GLY A 891 11.35 49.52 25.40
C GLY A 891 12.41 48.46 25.76
N HIS A 892 12.17 47.17 25.50
CA HIS A 892 13.18 46.10 25.61
C HIS A 892 13.71 45.56 24.27
N VAL A 893 14.94 45.04 24.32
CA VAL A 893 15.65 44.33 23.23
C VAL A 893 15.68 42.83 23.57
N GLU A 894 15.10 41.97 22.74
CA GLU A 894 15.17 40.50 22.88
C GLU A 894 16.41 39.95 22.18
N GLU A 895 17.24 39.19 22.88
CA GLU A 895 18.58 38.74 22.42
C GLU A 895 18.53 37.47 21.52
N LEU A 896 19.59 37.19 20.76
CA LEU A 896 19.60 36.08 19.77
C LEU A 896 19.29 34.70 20.38
N ALA A 897 19.92 34.35 21.50
CA ALA A 897 19.66 33.06 22.14
C ALA A 897 18.22 32.96 22.69
N GLN A 898 17.66 34.07 23.17
CA GLN A 898 16.30 34.09 23.70
C GLN A 898 15.26 33.83 22.61
N ILE A 899 15.40 34.49 21.45
CA ILE A 899 14.54 34.26 20.28
C ILE A 899 14.48 32.78 19.90
N LEU A 900 15.64 32.09 19.92
CA LEU A 900 15.71 30.67 19.58
C LEU A 900 15.14 29.78 20.69
N PHE A 901 15.37 30.10 21.96
CA PHE A 901 14.78 29.38 23.09
C PHE A 901 13.26 29.50 23.11
N ASP A 902 12.71 30.70 22.91
CA ASP A 902 11.27 30.95 22.86
C ASP A 902 10.65 30.15 21.70
N ALA A 903 11.28 30.15 20.52
CA ALA A 903 10.83 29.33 19.40
C ALA A 903 10.93 27.81 19.65
N THR A 904 11.90 27.36 20.46
CA THR A 904 12.07 25.95 20.83
C THR A 904 11.00 25.51 21.84
N GLU A 905 10.64 26.39 22.78
CA GLU A 905 9.61 26.12 23.80
C GLU A 905 8.19 26.23 23.24
N ALA A 906 7.96 27.09 22.25
CA ALA A 906 6.65 27.30 21.63
C ALA A 906 6.22 26.05 20.83
N PRO A 907 5.12 25.37 21.19
CA PRO A 907 4.56 24.32 20.37
C PRO A 907 4.07 24.87 19.03
N ALA A 908 4.43 24.21 17.94
CA ALA A 908 3.81 24.49 16.65
C ALA A 908 2.33 24.07 16.67
N ALA A 909 1.55 24.60 15.74
CA ALA A 909 0.19 24.12 15.50
C ALA A 909 0.18 22.86 14.63
N ALA A 910 -0.85 22.03 14.78
CA ALA A 910 -1.09 20.87 13.93
C ALA A 910 -1.48 21.27 12.51
N PHE A 911 -1.12 20.45 11.52
CA PHE A 911 -1.78 20.49 10.21
C PHE A 911 -3.26 20.13 10.38
N LYS A 912 -4.17 21.00 9.93
CA LYS A 912 -5.61 20.73 9.88
C LYS A 912 -6.28 21.70 8.93
N ALA A 913 -7.41 21.25 8.35
CA ALA A 913 -8.42 22.16 7.84
C ALA A 913 -8.83 23.15 8.94
N ARG A 914 -9.17 24.39 8.54
CA ARG A 914 -9.51 25.47 9.48
C ARG A 914 -8.38 25.67 10.50
N GLY A 915 -7.14 25.71 10.02
CA GLY A 915 -5.93 25.80 10.84
C GLY A 915 -5.08 27.04 10.59
N ILE A 916 -5.39 27.89 9.60
CA ILE A 916 -4.54 29.01 9.19
C ILE A 916 -4.94 30.32 9.91
N PRO A 917 -3.99 31.04 10.54
CA PRO A 917 -4.26 32.34 11.18
C PRO A 917 -5.00 33.32 10.26
N GLU A 918 -5.93 34.09 10.83
CA GLU A 918 -6.71 35.06 10.06
C GLU A 918 -5.85 36.21 9.48
N SER A 919 -4.75 36.58 10.14
CA SER A 919 -3.79 37.57 9.62
C SER A 919 -3.16 37.16 8.29
N LEU A 920 -3.12 35.86 7.98
CA LEU A 920 -2.60 35.34 6.71
C LEU A 920 -3.68 35.22 5.62
N ARG A 921 -4.92 35.66 5.87
CA ARG A 921 -6.04 35.59 4.91
C ARG A 921 -5.69 36.09 3.52
N ILE A 922 -5.05 37.26 3.42
CA ILE A 922 -4.68 37.85 2.11
C ILE A 922 -3.60 37.03 1.39
N ILE A 923 -2.66 36.45 2.16
CA ILE A 923 -1.61 35.57 1.63
C ILE A 923 -2.22 34.30 1.04
N GLU A 924 -3.19 33.70 1.73
CA GLU A 924 -3.91 32.51 1.25
C GLU A 924 -4.76 32.80 0.00
N ILE A 925 -5.47 33.93 -0.03
CA ILE A 925 -6.21 34.36 -1.22
C ILE A 925 -5.26 34.53 -2.42
N MET A 926 -4.10 35.14 -2.21
CA MET A 926 -3.07 35.25 -3.24
C MET A 926 -2.52 33.88 -3.66
N GLY A 927 -2.36 32.93 -2.73
CA GLY A 927 -1.94 31.56 -3.01
C GLY A 927 -2.94 30.78 -3.86
N ILE A 928 -4.23 30.84 -3.52
CA ILE A 928 -5.31 30.25 -4.33
C ILE A 928 -5.34 30.90 -5.73
N THR A 929 -5.25 32.22 -5.78
CA THR A 929 -5.25 32.97 -7.06
C THR A 929 -4.02 32.61 -7.91
N GLN A 930 -2.85 32.47 -7.28
CA GLN A 930 -1.63 32.03 -7.96
C GLN A 930 -1.78 30.60 -8.45
N SER A 931 -2.33 29.67 -7.66
CA SER A 931 -2.58 28.30 -8.12
C SER A 931 -3.44 28.29 -9.39
N ARG A 932 -4.53 29.07 -9.41
CA ARG A 932 -5.43 29.18 -10.58
C ARG A 932 -4.79 29.86 -11.79
N LYS A 933 -4.01 30.92 -11.57
CA LYS A 933 -3.36 31.71 -12.62
C LYS A 933 -2.12 31.00 -13.16
N ALA A 934 -1.30 30.43 -12.29
CA ALA A 934 -0.10 29.72 -12.72
C ALA A 934 -0.46 28.53 -13.60
N LEU A 935 -1.57 27.88 -13.28
CA LEU A 935 -2.14 26.79 -14.05
C LEU A 935 -3.15 27.28 -15.10
N THR A 936 -2.89 28.43 -15.74
CA THR A 936 -3.79 29.27 -16.58
C THR A 936 -4.70 28.54 -17.60
N GLN A 937 -4.43 27.29 -17.98
CA GLN A 937 -5.31 26.53 -18.87
C GLN A 937 -6.23 25.53 -18.14
N SER A 938 -5.88 25.08 -16.93
CA SER A 938 -6.74 24.36 -15.99
C SER A 938 -5.96 24.09 -14.68
N PRO A 939 -6.49 24.47 -13.49
CA PRO A 939 -5.85 24.21 -12.22
C PRO A 939 -5.71 22.71 -12.00
N ALA A 940 -4.52 22.28 -11.56
CA ALA A 940 -4.32 20.90 -11.16
C ALA A 940 -5.30 20.57 -10.04
N GLN A 941 -6.02 19.46 -10.19
CA GLN A 941 -6.94 18.96 -9.16
C GLN A 941 -6.19 18.06 -8.19
N LEU A 942 -6.67 17.96 -6.95
CA LEU A 942 -6.06 17.10 -5.94
C LEU A 942 -5.96 15.63 -6.43
N ASN A 943 -7.03 15.10 -7.02
CA ASN A 943 -7.06 13.72 -7.50
C ASN A 943 -6.16 13.50 -8.73
N GLU A 944 -5.90 14.52 -9.56
CA GLU A 944 -4.90 14.41 -10.64
C GLU A 944 -3.50 14.29 -10.06
N PHE A 945 -3.18 15.10 -9.04
CA PHE A 945 -1.88 15.03 -8.36
C PHE A 945 -1.70 13.70 -7.60
N ARG A 946 -2.74 13.20 -6.95
CA ARG A 946 -2.72 11.87 -6.31
C ARG A 946 -2.46 10.76 -7.33
N ARG A 947 -3.17 10.73 -8.46
CA ARG A 947 -2.92 9.76 -9.54
C ARG A 947 -1.49 9.85 -10.08
N TYR A 948 -0.98 11.05 -10.25
CA TYR A 948 0.40 11.28 -10.71
C TYR A 948 1.44 10.67 -9.75
N LEU A 949 1.25 10.83 -8.44
CA LEU A 949 2.09 10.21 -7.40
C LEU A 949 1.80 8.71 -7.18
N GLY A 950 0.96 8.09 -8.02
CA GLY A 950 0.55 6.70 -7.88
C GLY A 950 -0.31 6.43 -6.64
N LEU A 951 -0.93 7.45 -6.05
CA LEU A 951 -1.83 7.34 -4.90
C LEU A 951 -3.28 7.09 -5.34
N LYS A 952 -4.04 6.41 -4.49
CA LYS A 952 -5.48 6.20 -4.67
C LYS A 952 -6.22 7.56 -4.68
N PRO A 953 -6.95 7.95 -5.74
CA PRO A 953 -7.75 9.17 -5.73
C PRO A 953 -8.89 9.06 -4.70
N TYR A 954 -9.28 10.18 -4.10
CA TYR A 954 -10.42 10.25 -3.19
C TYR A 954 -11.72 10.05 -3.96
N LYS A 955 -12.59 9.18 -3.47
CA LYS A 955 -13.86 8.89 -4.12
C LYS A 955 -14.92 9.97 -3.84
N ASP A 956 -14.92 10.51 -2.63
CA ASP A 956 -15.94 11.43 -2.10
C ASP A 956 -15.28 12.39 -1.08
N PHE A 957 -15.93 13.51 -0.73
CA PHE A 957 -15.35 14.53 0.18
C PHE A 957 -15.15 14.05 1.62
N ASP A 958 -15.98 13.13 2.11
CA ASP A 958 -15.87 12.54 3.45
C ASP A 958 -14.69 11.55 3.54
N GLU A 959 -14.27 10.97 2.42
CA GLU A 959 -13.01 10.23 2.32
C GLU A 959 -11.79 11.18 2.30
N TRP A 960 -11.92 12.41 1.77
CA TRP A 960 -10.82 13.38 1.77
C TRP A 960 -10.58 14.00 3.15
N ASN A 961 -11.66 14.40 3.83
CA ASN A 961 -11.62 14.89 5.19
C ASN A 961 -12.83 14.36 5.97
N PRO A 962 -12.66 13.62 7.08
CA PRO A 962 -13.76 13.00 7.80
C PRO A 962 -14.59 13.97 8.65
N ASP A 963 -14.18 15.23 8.84
CA ASP A 963 -14.95 16.22 9.61
C ASP A 963 -16.20 16.70 8.84
N PRO A 964 -17.42 16.46 9.35
CA PRO A 964 -18.67 16.92 8.74
C PRO A 964 -18.75 18.41 8.43
N LYS A 965 -18.11 19.26 9.23
CA LYS A 965 -18.08 20.71 8.98
C LYS A 965 -17.25 21.04 7.74
N VAL A 966 -16.14 20.32 7.54
CA VAL A 966 -15.20 20.56 6.45
C VAL A 966 -15.72 19.94 5.15
N TYR A 967 -16.04 18.64 5.14
CA TYR A 967 -16.45 17.99 3.89
C TYR A 967 -17.80 18.51 3.37
N THR A 968 -18.72 18.93 4.25
CA THR A 968 -20.01 19.50 3.82
C THR A 968 -19.81 20.88 3.19
N ALA A 969 -18.93 21.71 3.75
CA ALA A 969 -18.56 23.00 3.16
C ALA A 969 -17.87 22.81 1.81
N ALA A 970 -16.89 21.91 1.72
CA ALA A 970 -16.20 21.60 0.47
C ALA A 970 -17.16 21.06 -0.60
N LYS A 971 -18.09 20.16 -0.23
CA LYS A 971 -19.13 19.65 -1.14
C LYS A 971 -20.07 20.75 -1.64
N ARG A 972 -20.42 21.73 -0.80
CA ARG A 972 -21.21 22.90 -1.20
C ARG A 972 -20.44 23.80 -2.17
N LEU A 973 -19.14 23.99 -1.94
CA LEU A 973 -18.29 24.86 -2.75
C LEU A 973 -17.96 24.21 -4.12
N TYR A 974 -17.52 22.95 -4.13
CA TYR A 974 -16.96 22.28 -5.31
C TYR A 974 -17.92 21.31 -6.03
N GLY A 975 -18.98 20.85 -5.35
CA GLY A 975 -19.97 19.90 -5.88
C GLY A 975 -19.48 18.46 -6.02
N ASP A 976 -18.37 18.26 -6.74
CA ASP A 976 -17.72 16.98 -7.03
C ASP A 976 -16.25 17.00 -6.54
N ILE A 977 -15.78 15.89 -5.97
CA ILE A 977 -14.42 15.76 -5.44
C ILE A 977 -13.34 15.93 -6.53
N GLU A 978 -13.66 15.61 -7.79
CA GLU A 978 -12.75 15.83 -8.91
C GLU A 978 -12.54 17.31 -9.24
N ASN A 979 -13.36 18.22 -8.70
CA ASN A 979 -13.19 19.67 -8.84
C ASN A 979 -12.40 20.32 -7.69
N LEU A 980 -11.97 19.53 -6.69
CA LEU A 980 -11.22 20.05 -5.55
C LEU A 980 -9.80 20.45 -5.97
N GLU A 981 -9.54 21.76 -5.93
CA GLU A 981 -8.27 22.36 -6.35
C GLU A 981 -7.09 21.84 -5.53
N LEU A 982 -5.94 21.60 -6.17
CA LEU A 982 -4.75 21.03 -5.54
C LEU A 982 -4.33 21.78 -4.26
N TYR A 983 -4.23 23.11 -4.31
CA TYR A 983 -3.80 23.89 -3.15
C TYR A 983 -4.73 23.69 -1.95
N VAL A 984 -6.03 23.90 -2.14
CA VAL A 984 -7.04 23.79 -1.08
C VAL A 984 -7.14 22.35 -0.59
N GLY A 985 -7.11 21.40 -1.53
CA GLY A 985 -7.14 19.98 -1.27
C GLY A 985 -6.01 19.51 -0.37
N MET A 986 -4.79 20.02 -0.55
CA MET A 986 -3.65 19.72 0.32
C MET A 986 -3.75 20.42 1.69
N GLN A 987 -4.15 21.69 1.73
CA GLN A 987 -4.19 22.46 2.99
C GLN A 987 -5.29 22.01 3.95
N ALA A 988 -6.40 21.48 3.43
CA ALA A 988 -7.54 21.01 4.23
C ALA A 988 -7.73 19.48 4.20
N GLU A 989 -6.74 18.72 3.70
CA GLU A 989 -6.73 17.25 3.76
C GLU A 989 -6.75 16.75 5.21
N GLU A 990 -7.29 15.55 5.44
CA GLU A 990 -7.09 14.87 6.72
C GLU A 990 -5.59 14.72 7.02
N ALA A 991 -5.18 15.23 8.17
CA ALA A 991 -3.81 15.13 8.64
C ALA A 991 -3.51 13.73 9.20
N LYS A 992 -2.29 13.24 8.96
CA LYS A 992 -1.81 12.00 9.55
C LYS A 992 -1.67 12.13 11.06
N VAL A 993 -1.87 11.01 11.76
CA VAL A 993 -1.57 10.91 13.19
C VAL A 993 -0.07 10.67 13.42
N ALA A 994 0.43 11.08 14.59
CA ALA A 994 1.80 10.80 15.00
C ALA A 994 1.99 9.30 15.25
N MET A 995 2.95 8.69 14.57
CA MET A 995 3.28 7.26 14.69
C MET A 995 4.74 7.01 14.26
N PRO A 996 5.32 5.83 14.52
CA PRO A 996 6.65 5.50 13.99
C PRO A 996 6.70 5.69 12.47
N GLY A 997 7.72 6.41 12.00
CA GLY A 997 7.85 6.80 10.59
C GLY A 997 7.07 8.06 10.18
N ALA A 998 6.28 8.66 11.07
CA ALA A 998 5.54 9.91 10.84
C ALA A 998 5.63 10.87 12.04
N GLY A 999 6.39 11.95 11.87
CA GLY A 999 6.60 13.01 12.86
C GLY A 999 6.06 14.38 12.46
N LEU A 1000 6.08 14.74 11.17
CA LEU A 1000 5.51 16.00 10.64
C LEU A 1000 3.98 15.99 10.61
N CYS A 1001 3.36 14.82 10.45
CA CYS A 1001 1.91 14.66 10.47
C CYS A 1001 1.12 15.59 9.51
N PRO A 1002 1.54 15.82 8.24
CA PRO A 1002 0.74 16.62 7.32
C PRO A 1002 -0.39 15.79 6.71
N GLY A 1003 -1.13 16.38 5.75
CA GLY A 1003 -2.05 15.64 4.89
C GLY A 1003 -1.37 14.47 4.16
N PHE A 1004 -2.14 13.43 3.85
CA PHE A 1004 -1.62 12.21 3.21
C PHE A 1004 -0.88 12.47 1.89
N THR A 1005 -1.40 13.37 1.06
CA THR A 1005 -0.81 13.74 -0.22
C THR A 1005 0.52 14.50 -0.02
N ILE A 1006 0.54 15.49 0.88
CA ILE A 1006 1.77 16.24 1.24
C ILE A 1006 2.84 15.27 1.76
N SER A 1007 2.47 14.32 2.61
CA SER A 1007 3.40 13.37 3.22
C SER A 1007 4.12 12.50 2.20
N ARG A 1008 3.48 12.11 1.09
CA ARG A 1008 4.14 11.35 0.02
C ARG A 1008 5.02 12.27 -0.83
N ALA A 1009 4.46 13.39 -1.26
CA ALA A 1009 5.09 14.32 -2.18
C ALA A 1009 6.39 14.91 -1.61
N ILE A 1010 6.41 15.29 -0.33
CA ILE A 1010 7.59 15.89 0.31
C ILE A 1010 8.80 14.97 0.31
N LEU A 1011 8.60 13.65 0.44
CA LEU A 1011 9.70 12.68 0.43
C LEU A 1011 10.27 12.51 -0.98
N ALA A 1012 9.43 12.51 -2.01
CA ALA A 1012 9.90 12.47 -3.40
C ALA A 1012 10.75 13.72 -3.73
N ASP A 1013 10.27 14.90 -3.34
CA ASP A 1013 10.96 16.17 -3.56
C ASP A 1013 12.27 16.30 -2.77
N ALA A 1014 12.30 15.86 -1.50
CA ALA A 1014 13.52 15.85 -0.70
C ALA A 1014 14.64 15.03 -1.35
N ILE A 1015 14.30 13.90 -1.98
CA ILE A 1015 15.26 13.08 -2.73
C ILE A 1015 15.66 13.78 -4.03
N ALA A 1016 14.71 14.33 -4.78
CA ALA A 1016 14.98 15.10 -6.00
C ALA A 1016 16.00 16.24 -5.75
N LEU A 1017 15.74 17.06 -4.72
CA LEU A 1017 16.54 18.22 -4.34
C LEU A 1017 17.97 17.84 -3.95
N THR A 1018 18.13 16.79 -3.14
CA THR A 1018 19.43 16.44 -2.56
C THR A 1018 20.25 15.55 -3.47
N ARG A 1019 19.63 14.55 -4.11
CA ARG A 1019 20.30 13.62 -5.02
C ARG A 1019 20.55 14.23 -6.40
N GLY A 1020 19.74 15.20 -6.82
CA GLY A 1020 19.93 15.96 -8.06
C GLY A 1020 21.08 16.97 -8.00
N ASP A 1021 21.52 17.40 -6.82
CA ASP A 1021 22.64 18.34 -6.68
C ASP A 1021 23.99 17.61 -6.70
N ARG A 1022 24.84 17.93 -7.68
CA ARG A 1022 26.18 17.34 -7.77
C ARG A 1022 27.07 17.71 -6.59
N PHE A 1023 26.92 18.89 -6.00
CA PHE A 1023 27.73 19.34 -4.86
C PHE A 1023 27.39 18.64 -3.54
N LEU A 1024 26.23 17.97 -3.48
CA LEU A 1024 25.84 17.11 -2.36
C LEU A 1024 26.13 15.63 -2.64
N THR A 1025 26.48 15.29 -3.89
CA THR A 1025 26.73 13.92 -4.33
C THR A 1025 28.13 13.78 -4.93
N LEU A 1026 28.26 13.91 -6.26
CA LEU A 1026 29.48 13.64 -7.03
C LEU A 1026 30.69 14.51 -6.62
N ASP A 1027 30.43 15.78 -6.32
CA ASP A 1027 31.43 16.78 -5.96
C ASP A 1027 31.56 17.00 -4.45
N PHE A 1028 30.84 16.19 -3.65
CA PHE A 1028 30.99 16.11 -2.20
C PHE A 1028 32.27 15.32 -1.86
N THR A 1029 33.42 15.88 -2.20
CA THR A 1029 34.73 15.21 -2.10
C THR A 1029 35.79 16.10 -1.46
N HIS A 1030 36.66 15.45 -0.67
CA HIS A 1030 37.85 16.03 -0.07
C HIS A 1030 39.16 15.46 -0.64
N ALA A 1031 39.09 14.48 -1.55
CA ALA A 1031 40.29 13.83 -2.07
C ALA A 1031 40.93 14.62 -3.23
N PHE A 1032 42.25 14.68 -3.26
CA PHE A 1032 43.00 15.26 -4.39
C PHE A 1032 42.81 14.42 -5.68
N PRO A 1033 42.71 15.03 -6.87
CA PRO A 1033 42.93 16.46 -7.17
C PRO A 1033 41.66 17.34 -7.17
N ALA A 1034 40.47 16.79 -6.87
CA ALA A 1034 39.24 17.58 -6.86
C ALA A 1034 39.18 18.50 -5.63
N PHE A 1035 39.41 17.95 -4.43
CA PHE A 1035 39.61 18.66 -3.17
C PHE A 1035 38.62 19.83 -2.98
N ASN A 1036 37.31 19.66 -3.21
CA ASN A 1036 36.37 20.79 -3.22
C ASN A 1036 36.11 21.36 -1.81
N LEU A 1037 35.86 20.48 -0.82
CA LEU A 1037 35.46 20.89 0.54
C LEU A 1037 36.63 21.09 1.53
N THR A 1038 37.87 20.74 1.18
CA THR A 1038 38.98 20.45 2.13
C THR A 1038 38.72 19.22 3.01
N SER A 1039 39.76 18.63 3.60
CA SER A 1039 39.63 17.46 4.47
C SER A 1039 38.91 17.83 5.76
N TRP A 1040 39.29 18.96 6.37
CA TRP A 1040 38.62 19.50 7.55
C TRP A 1040 37.15 19.82 7.26
N GLY A 1041 36.86 20.54 6.17
CA GLY A 1041 35.49 20.94 5.84
C GLY A 1041 34.57 19.75 5.55
N TYR A 1042 35.07 18.70 4.90
CA TYR A 1042 34.32 17.45 4.73
C TYR A 1042 34.01 16.79 6.07
N ASN A 1043 35.00 16.67 6.96
CA ASN A 1043 34.82 16.09 8.29
C ASN A 1043 33.87 16.91 9.17
N ASP A 1044 33.85 18.24 9.03
CA ASP A 1044 32.93 19.09 9.78
C ASP A 1044 31.46 18.84 9.40
N CYS A 1045 31.20 18.41 8.17
CA CYS A 1045 29.88 18.02 7.69
C CYS A 1045 29.46 16.60 8.10
N MET A 1046 30.31 15.81 8.77
CA MET A 1046 29.98 14.44 9.16
C MET A 1046 29.24 14.39 10.50
N TYR A 1047 28.23 13.51 10.59
CA TYR A 1047 27.51 13.22 11.84
C TYR A 1047 28.40 12.57 12.89
N ASP A 1048 28.19 12.90 14.16
CA ASP A 1048 28.72 12.14 15.29
C ASP A 1048 27.57 11.45 16.03
N LYS A 1049 27.52 10.12 15.99
CA LYS A 1049 26.45 9.35 16.64
C LYS A 1049 26.53 9.36 18.17
N ARG A 1050 27.61 9.90 18.76
CA ARG A 1050 27.90 9.85 20.20
C ARG A 1050 27.72 11.20 20.90
N ASP A 1051 27.26 12.22 20.19
CA ASP A 1051 27.10 13.57 20.73
C ASP A 1051 25.79 13.79 21.51
N GLY A 1052 24.93 12.77 21.57
CA GLY A 1052 23.64 12.82 22.27
C GLY A 1052 22.49 13.44 21.47
N SER A 1053 22.69 13.84 20.21
CA SER A 1053 21.63 14.45 19.36
C SER A 1053 20.65 13.44 18.73
N ILE A 1054 20.93 12.14 18.83
CA ILE A 1054 20.14 11.07 18.18
C ILE A 1054 20.10 11.28 16.64
N GLY A 1055 21.28 11.45 16.05
CA GLY A 1055 21.46 11.58 14.60
C GLY A 1055 21.25 12.99 14.04
N GLY A 1056 21.35 14.02 14.88
CA GLY A 1056 21.35 15.43 14.49
C GLY A 1056 22.77 15.99 14.32
N ILE A 1057 22.87 17.24 13.84
CA ILE A 1057 24.13 17.99 13.76
C ILE A 1057 23.95 19.48 14.10
N MET A 1058 22.71 19.98 14.14
CA MET A 1058 22.42 21.39 14.40
C MET A 1058 22.99 21.90 15.74
N GLY A 1059 23.03 21.06 16.78
CA GLY A 1059 23.63 21.38 18.08
C GLY A 1059 25.09 21.87 17.98
N ARG A 1060 25.86 21.36 17.00
CA ARG A 1060 27.22 21.82 16.74
C ARG A 1060 27.26 23.27 16.27
N MET A 1061 26.33 23.70 15.41
CA MET A 1061 26.23 25.10 14.99
C MET A 1061 25.81 25.98 16.16
N LEU A 1062 24.81 25.56 16.94
CA LEU A 1062 24.31 26.33 18.09
C LEU A 1062 25.42 26.59 19.12
N THR A 1063 26.14 25.55 19.52
CA THR A 1063 27.28 25.65 20.45
C THR A 1063 28.43 26.50 19.92
N ARG A 1064 28.71 26.42 18.60
CA ARG A 1064 29.76 27.18 17.92
C ARG A 1064 29.45 28.67 17.79
N THR A 1065 28.20 29.00 17.49
CA THR A 1065 27.79 30.36 17.10
C THR A 1065 27.19 31.18 18.24
N LEU A 1066 26.78 30.50 19.32
CA LEU A 1066 26.30 31.09 20.58
C LEU A 1066 27.00 30.40 21.77
N PRO A 1067 28.32 30.59 21.93
CA PRO A 1067 29.11 29.89 22.95
C PRO A 1067 28.61 30.21 24.36
N GLY A 1068 28.43 29.17 25.18
CA GLY A 1068 27.96 29.29 26.56
C GLY A 1068 26.45 29.33 26.74
N TYR A 1069 25.65 29.50 25.68
CA TYR A 1069 24.19 29.45 25.73
C TYR A 1069 23.62 28.05 25.48
N TYR A 1070 24.34 27.21 24.74
CA TYR A 1070 23.93 25.83 24.42
C TYR A 1070 24.92 24.81 25.03
N PRO A 1071 24.76 24.40 26.30
CA PRO A 1071 25.56 23.34 26.90
C PRO A 1071 25.34 22.00 26.18
N ALA A 1072 26.39 21.16 26.10
CA ALA A 1072 26.34 19.88 25.38
C ALA A 1072 25.22 18.93 25.84
N HIS A 1073 24.94 18.87 27.15
CA HIS A 1073 23.90 18.01 27.72
C HIS A 1073 22.51 18.66 27.78
N SER A 1074 22.31 19.85 27.21
CA SER A 1074 20.99 20.48 27.21
C SER A 1074 20.09 19.90 26.12
N ALA A 1075 18.81 19.68 26.45
CA ALA A 1075 17.79 19.30 25.48
C ALA A 1075 17.63 20.34 24.36
N TYR A 1076 17.91 21.62 24.62
CA TYR A 1076 17.89 22.69 23.62
C TYR A 1076 19.02 22.55 22.59
N THR A 1077 20.12 21.92 22.98
CA THR A 1077 21.26 21.65 22.10
C THR A 1077 21.04 20.35 21.31
N ALA A 1078 20.58 19.30 21.99
CA ALA A 1078 20.41 17.96 21.41
C ALA A 1078 19.15 17.84 20.54
N PHE A 1079 18.05 18.50 20.92
CA PHE A 1079 16.73 18.34 20.31
C PHE A 1079 16.06 19.69 19.99
N PRO A 1080 16.73 20.62 19.28
CA PRO A 1080 16.23 21.99 19.09
C PRO A 1080 14.87 22.07 18.36
N PHE A 1081 14.46 21.02 17.67
CA PHE A 1081 13.20 20.99 16.91
C PHE A 1081 12.00 20.41 17.64
N ILE A 1082 12.19 19.77 18.80
CA ILE A 1082 11.08 19.18 19.57
C ILE A 1082 10.94 19.96 20.86
N VAL A 1083 9.70 20.31 21.23
CA VAL A 1083 9.42 21.01 22.50
C VAL A 1083 10.03 20.22 23.66
N PRO A 1084 10.91 20.82 24.50
CA PRO A 1084 11.71 20.08 25.48
C PRO A 1084 10.89 19.22 26.44
N GLN A 1085 9.76 19.73 26.94
CA GLN A 1085 8.89 18.97 27.86
C GLN A 1085 8.21 17.79 27.15
N THR A 1086 7.81 17.98 25.90
CA THR A 1086 7.23 16.90 25.09
C THR A 1086 8.28 15.83 24.77
N MET A 1087 9.50 16.24 24.42
CA MET A 1087 10.63 15.33 24.20
C MET A 1087 11.00 14.55 25.47
N LYS A 1088 10.99 15.20 26.65
CA LYS A 1088 11.18 14.55 27.95
C LYS A 1088 10.18 13.41 28.16
N GLY A 1089 8.92 13.67 27.84
CA GLY A 1089 7.84 12.68 27.90
C GLY A 1089 8.05 11.49 26.96
N TYR A 1090 8.56 11.72 25.75
CA TYR A 1090 8.92 10.64 24.81
C TYR A 1090 10.12 9.83 25.28
N MET A 1091 11.20 10.51 25.69
CA MET A 1091 12.42 9.90 26.19
C MET A 1091 12.14 9.02 27.42
N GLY A 1092 11.20 9.42 28.29
CA GLY A 1092 10.80 8.63 29.46
C GLY A 1092 10.10 7.32 29.16
N LYS A 1093 9.64 7.11 27.92
CA LYS A 1093 9.00 5.88 27.46
C LYS A 1093 9.98 4.92 26.77
N LEU A 1094 11.20 5.36 26.49
CA LEU A 1094 12.21 4.52 25.84
C LEU A 1094 12.80 3.49 26.84
N PRO A 1095 13.12 2.28 26.36
CA PRO A 1095 13.55 1.17 27.22
C PRO A 1095 14.89 1.42 27.92
N ASP A 1096 15.81 2.14 27.28
CA ASP A 1096 17.08 2.57 27.86
C ASP A 1096 16.90 3.98 28.45
N ARG A 1097 16.92 4.10 29.79
CA ARG A 1097 16.51 5.28 30.57
C ARG A 1097 17.43 6.51 30.40
N ALA A 1098 17.52 7.07 29.19
CA ALA A 1098 18.37 8.21 28.84
C ALA A 1098 17.84 9.59 29.29
N VAL A 1099 16.65 9.68 29.89
CA VAL A 1099 16.06 10.98 30.32
C VAL A 1099 16.99 11.77 31.24
N ASN A 1100 17.72 11.06 32.10
CA ASN A 1100 18.61 11.68 33.08
C ASN A 1100 19.97 12.12 32.49
N GLU A 1101 20.23 11.83 31.22
CA GLU A 1101 21.45 12.24 30.52
C GLU A 1101 21.38 13.69 30.02
N TYR A 1102 20.17 14.27 30.01
CA TYR A 1102 19.90 15.60 29.50
C TYR A 1102 19.37 16.54 30.58
N ASP A 1103 19.80 17.81 30.50
CA ASP A 1103 19.19 18.92 31.19
C ASP A 1103 18.01 19.46 30.36
N TRP A 1104 16.83 19.44 30.95
CA TRP A 1104 15.57 19.80 30.30
C TRP A 1104 15.16 21.25 30.56
N ASP A 1105 15.82 21.92 31.50
CA ASP A 1105 15.51 23.30 31.84
C ASP A 1105 16.10 24.26 30.80
N ARG A 1106 15.44 25.41 30.64
CA ARG A 1106 15.92 26.48 29.76
C ARG A 1106 17.32 26.94 30.19
N PRO A 1107 18.32 26.97 29.28
CA PRO A 1107 19.67 27.41 29.62
C PRO A 1107 19.68 28.85 30.15
N ARG A 1108 20.41 29.07 31.26
CA ARG A 1108 20.51 30.39 31.91
C ARG A 1108 21.77 31.18 31.50
N GLY A 1109 22.35 30.86 30.34
CA GLY A 1109 23.53 31.54 29.79
C GLY A 1109 24.89 31.03 30.32
N PRO A 1110 25.99 31.73 29.98
CA PRO A 1110 27.37 31.23 30.09
C PRO A 1110 27.82 30.88 31.52
N ALA A 1111 27.32 31.58 32.54
CA ALA A 1111 27.68 31.37 33.94
C ALA A 1111 27.17 30.04 34.51
N HIS A 1112 26.02 29.53 34.02
CA HIS A 1112 25.43 28.27 34.51
C HIS A 1112 26.14 27.04 33.94
N GLY A 1113 26.62 27.12 32.69
CA GLY A 1113 27.38 26.04 32.04
C GLY A 1113 28.66 25.69 32.79
N LYS A 1114 29.37 26.70 33.33
CA LYS A 1114 30.56 26.48 34.18
C LYS A 1114 30.21 25.79 35.50
N LYS A 1115 29.09 26.16 36.15
CA LYS A 1115 28.68 25.58 37.44
C LYS A 1115 28.19 24.14 37.30
N ALA A 1116 27.36 23.85 36.29
CA ALA A 1116 26.86 22.51 36.00
C ALA A 1116 27.98 21.55 35.58
N ALA A 1117 28.92 22.01 34.74
CA ALA A 1117 30.11 21.22 34.39
C ALA A 1117 30.97 20.90 35.63
N LEU A 1118 31.13 21.86 36.55
CA LEU A 1118 31.86 21.65 37.81
C LEU A 1118 31.17 20.64 38.73
N GLU A 1119 29.84 20.68 38.82
CA GLU A 1119 29.04 19.77 39.65
C GLU A 1119 29.05 18.33 39.10
N LEU A 1120 28.95 18.15 37.79
CA LEU A 1120 29.08 16.85 37.12
C LEU A 1120 30.49 16.27 37.26
N LEU A 1121 31.53 17.10 37.18
CA LEU A 1121 32.91 16.66 37.44
C LEU A 1121 33.07 16.20 38.90
N LYS A 1122 32.49 16.92 39.86
CA LYS A 1122 32.46 16.51 41.27
C LYS A 1122 31.69 15.21 41.48
N ALA A 1123 30.57 15.00 40.80
CA ALA A 1123 29.79 13.77 40.88
C ALA A 1123 30.54 12.56 40.30
N LYS A 1124 31.26 12.71 39.17
CA LYS A 1124 32.12 11.66 38.60
C LYS A 1124 33.34 11.34 39.48
N ILE A 1125 33.93 12.36 40.13
CA ILE A 1125 35.03 12.15 41.08
C ILE A 1125 34.54 11.43 42.34
N ASN A 1126 33.34 11.76 42.84
CA ASN A 1126 32.77 11.12 44.03
C ASN A 1126 32.21 9.71 43.77
N GLY A 1127 31.80 9.40 42.53
CA GLY A 1127 31.28 8.08 42.14
C GLY A 1127 32.34 6.98 42.00
N ASN A 1128 33.60 7.34 41.75
CA ASN A 1128 34.72 6.39 41.63
C ASN A 1128 35.38 6.02 42.97
N GLY A 1129 34.90 6.56 44.10
CA GLY A 1129 35.48 6.32 45.43
C GLY A 1129 34.87 5.16 46.23
N ALA A 1130 33.83 4.48 45.73
CA ALA A 1130 33.08 3.45 46.48
C ALA A 1130 33.35 2.01 46.01
N GLY A 1131 34.50 1.76 45.39
CA GLY A 1131 34.87 0.45 44.82
C GLY A 1131 36.31 0.01 45.08
N MET A 1132 36.93 0.45 46.17
CA MET A 1132 38.14 -0.16 46.74
C MET A 1132 38.15 0.03 48.26
N MET A 1133 37.42 -0.83 48.96
CA MET A 1133 37.84 -1.42 50.23
C MET A 1133 37.05 -2.70 50.51
#